data_AF-A0A8K0RVU0-F1
#
_entry.id   AF-A0A8K0RVU0-F1
#
_cell.length_a   1.000
_cell.length_b   1.000
_cell.length_c   1.000
_cell.angle_alpha   90.00
_cell.angle_beta   90.00
_cell.angle_gamma   90.00
#
_symmetry.space_group_name_H-M   'P 1'
#
loop_
_entity.id
_entity.type
_entity.pdbx_description
1 polymer ?
#
loop_
_entity_poly.entity_id
_entity_poly.type
_entity_poly.pdbx_seq_one_letter_code
_entity_poly.pdbx_strand_id
1 'polypeptide(L)'
;MALPPGITEVRPEGYFVGSSSLPDEGHIRNPMCVEGSRCYICRFPIDREKDKIVTLTPDNRVSSPFTMYHEKYYAPLYIDKSLNMSFRHCVYPYCAHRRGLAVAFHAECTRMAAHFGVALTKYRSLTDYTYQPACLDHGRRRRVVRTLVENALRKRFGKLSPELWRIVSDDDGLIRLYTIAEMSLLRKETGSSIDPSASVWVKSVNFDGVEYVSSISNSPIAGSRQAWESTSLSASPFLYISSDYLGIRQVIADPSRVKSNASYSEHWKTVRINGEMLSFTGDGLKLRELMIPAIYPLVEWPYPMTSFEIETMSLYFAGWGEGETVARMKALTFNKSGTTGYSVCWAGDEMVSLHAHQNTQDSDTQYSLWNEAPPSEYEDRSHLKWAYHPVEQGEYIQQIWIRGSEMYDTTKPLPTEGEGGLGFHLSTPWGLQTYKRPSDIALGFVTSKGRTIVAGSFPDHHGEHTSFSKHRGWLLVARTDTDDPIRIFFSPSTHGIPLIAAPAIPAGSRITPPLVQIPLSTMPRFNPLHTVHYSSASLTNVVSVIVCRSKSEKDTAVIRNFDLENRCMNETKYNKVAGLILQYASGSQASVGCFRFDWSEPPLGTGNSRGLFVGTRSGKILQIPPHVAAVGVKPPESEDEWTWRELPWKGTLEWWFSPQSLDTTIAHIA
;
A
#
# COMPACT_ATOMS: atom_id res chain seq x y z
N MET A 1 33.10 -35.86 21.83
CA MET A 1 33.85 -34.58 21.93
C MET A 1 32.81 -33.47 21.90
N ALA A 2 32.71 -32.72 22.99
CA ALA A 2 31.63 -31.77 23.24
C ALA A 2 31.73 -30.53 22.33
N LEU A 3 30.59 -30.08 21.82
CA LEU A 3 30.45 -28.78 21.17
C LEU A 3 30.52 -27.66 22.23
N PRO A 4 31.04 -26.46 21.90
CA PRO A 4 31.11 -25.35 22.85
C PRO A 4 29.71 -24.77 23.13
N PRO A 5 29.46 -24.21 24.32
CA PRO A 5 28.23 -23.49 24.63
C PRO A 5 28.28 -22.10 23.96
N GLY A 6 27.55 -21.94 22.86
CA GLY A 6 27.37 -20.64 22.21
C GLY A 6 26.26 -19.84 22.88
N ILE A 7 26.66 -18.82 23.64
CA ILE A 7 25.95 -17.56 23.92
C ILE A 7 24.45 -17.72 24.18
N THR A 8 24.09 -17.93 25.45
CA THR A 8 22.74 -17.61 25.94
C THR A 8 22.63 -16.09 25.95
N GLU A 9 21.97 -15.50 24.94
CA GLU A 9 21.49 -14.13 25.05
C GLU A 9 20.66 -14.00 26.33
N VAL A 10 21.03 -13.05 27.18
CA VAL A 10 20.34 -12.75 28.42
C VAL A 10 18.93 -12.27 28.05
N ARG A 11 17.94 -13.15 28.17
CA ARG A 11 16.55 -12.83 27.87
C ARG A 11 15.96 -11.93 28.96
N PRO A 12 15.16 -10.91 28.59
CA PRO A 12 14.39 -10.16 29.57
C PRO A 12 13.40 -11.06 30.33
N GLU A 13 13.18 -10.80 31.61
CA GLU A 13 12.21 -11.55 32.43
C GLU A 13 10.80 -11.53 31.80
N GLY A 14 10.14 -12.69 31.72
CA GLY A 14 8.76 -12.83 31.22
C GLY A 14 8.62 -13.24 29.74
N TYR A 15 9.72 -13.39 29.01
CA TYR A 15 9.71 -13.84 27.61
C TYR A 15 10.07 -15.32 27.46
N PHE A 16 9.33 -16.02 26.61
CA PHE A 16 9.59 -17.43 26.27
C PHE A 16 9.50 -17.67 24.76
N VAL A 17 10.35 -18.57 24.25
CA VAL A 17 10.29 -19.08 22.88
C VAL A 17 9.60 -20.44 22.92
N GLY A 18 8.38 -20.53 22.39
CA GLY A 18 7.71 -21.81 22.18
C GLY A 18 8.09 -22.38 20.82
N SER A 19 8.58 -23.62 20.76
CA SER A 19 8.62 -24.35 19.48
C SER A 19 7.18 -24.71 19.09
N SER A 20 6.86 -24.66 17.81
CA SER A 20 5.55 -25.06 17.27
C SER A 20 5.32 -26.59 17.30
N SER A 21 6.16 -27.34 18.01
CA SER A 21 6.16 -28.80 18.01
C SER A 21 6.67 -29.34 19.35
N LEU A 22 5.85 -29.27 20.38
CA LEU A 22 5.97 -30.14 21.56
C LEU A 22 4.57 -30.67 21.92
N PRO A 23 4.37 -31.99 22.01
CA PRO A 23 3.16 -32.58 22.57
C PRO A 23 3.22 -32.54 24.10
N ASP A 24 2.10 -32.14 24.70
CA ASP A 24 1.68 -32.37 26.09
C ASP A 24 2.72 -32.17 27.20
N GLU A 25 2.81 -30.92 27.70
CA GLU A 25 2.89 -30.65 29.14
C GLU A 25 2.57 -29.16 29.41
N GLY A 26 1.43 -28.90 30.06
CA GLY A 26 1.03 -27.57 30.58
C GLY A 26 0.45 -26.60 29.54
N HIS A 27 -0.85 -26.35 29.60
CA HIS A 27 -1.59 -25.42 28.74
C HIS A 27 -0.97 -24.00 28.61
N ILE A 28 -0.05 -23.79 27.67
CA ILE A 28 0.18 -22.45 27.12
C ILE A 28 -1.02 -22.14 26.23
N ARG A 29 -2.05 -21.53 26.84
CA ARG A 29 -3.24 -21.03 26.12
C ARG A 29 -2.78 -20.18 24.92
N ASN A 30 -3.43 -20.37 23.77
CA ASN A 30 -3.13 -19.62 22.53
C ASN A 30 -2.88 -18.12 22.84
N PRO A 31 -1.74 -17.56 22.42
CA PRO A 31 -1.38 -16.17 22.72
C PRO A 31 -2.30 -15.19 22.00
N MET A 32 -2.60 -14.08 22.66
CA MET A 32 -3.32 -12.95 22.08
C MET A 32 -2.37 -12.15 21.18
N CYS A 33 -2.77 -11.88 19.94
CA CYS A 33 -2.00 -11.03 19.03
C CYS A 33 -2.15 -9.57 19.48
N VAL A 34 -1.06 -8.81 19.37
CA VAL A 34 -0.98 -7.38 19.71
C VAL A 34 -0.70 -6.59 18.43
N GLU A 35 -1.55 -5.62 18.13
CA GLU A 35 -1.26 -4.56 17.18
C GLU A 35 -0.38 -3.52 17.87
N GLY A 36 0.92 -3.61 17.62
CA GLY A 36 1.92 -2.73 18.23
C GLY A 36 2.66 -1.88 17.21
N SER A 37 2.00 -1.48 16.13
CA SER A 37 2.50 -0.50 15.16
C SER A 37 2.56 0.89 15.78
N ARG A 38 1.53 1.27 16.54
CA ARG A 38 1.35 2.63 17.06
C ARG A 38 0.68 2.62 18.41
N CYS A 39 0.85 3.73 19.13
CA CYS A 39 0.18 3.97 20.39
C CYS A 39 -1.24 4.52 20.17
N TYR A 40 -2.26 3.86 20.70
CA TYR A 40 -3.67 4.28 20.64
C TYR A 40 -4.03 5.45 21.58
N ILE A 41 -3.02 6.14 22.11
CA ILE A 41 -3.17 7.42 22.80
C ILE A 41 -2.52 8.50 21.94
N CYS A 42 -1.19 8.50 21.82
CA CYS A 42 -0.51 9.61 21.13
C CYS A 42 -0.48 9.46 19.61
N ARG A 43 -0.90 8.30 19.06
CA ARG A 43 -0.96 7.93 17.64
C ARG A 43 0.39 7.89 16.92
N PHE A 44 1.50 7.99 17.66
CA PHE A 44 2.84 7.86 17.10
C PHE A 44 3.29 6.39 17.05
N PRO A 45 4.21 6.04 16.13
CA PRO A 45 4.78 4.70 16.04
C PRO A 45 5.40 4.23 17.35
N ILE A 46 5.35 2.93 17.59
CA ILE A 46 6.02 2.27 18.71
C ILE A 46 7.33 1.67 18.19
N ASP A 47 8.46 2.09 18.76
CA ASP A 47 9.75 1.46 18.51
C ASP A 47 9.83 0.15 19.30
N ARG A 48 9.81 -0.98 18.59
CA ARG A 48 9.76 -2.31 19.20
C ARG A 48 10.96 -2.65 20.07
N GLU A 49 12.11 -2.06 19.77
CA GLU A 49 13.36 -2.34 20.48
C GLU A 49 13.51 -1.45 21.73
N LYS A 50 12.91 -0.26 21.71
CA LYS A 50 13.13 0.77 22.74
C LYS A 50 11.92 1.05 23.61
N ASP A 51 10.72 1.03 23.03
CA ASP A 51 9.51 1.44 23.73
C ASP A 51 8.94 0.29 24.57
N LYS A 52 8.67 0.60 25.84
CA LYS A 52 7.78 -0.22 26.66
C LYS A 52 6.33 0.12 26.32
N ILE A 53 5.53 -0.91 26.13
CA ILE A 53 4.12 -0.81 25.82
C ILE A 53 3.26 -1.38 26.94
N VAL A 54 2.03 -0.89 26.99
CA VAL A 54 0.90 -1.47 27.71
C VAL A 54 -0.13 -1.84 26.67
N THR A 55 -0.81 -2.97 26.83
CA THR A 55 -1.84 -3.45 25.89
C THR A 55 -3.22 -3.40 26.53
N LEU A 56 -4.22 -3.01 25.74
CA LEU A 56 -5.64 -3.12 26.08
C LEU A 56 -6.23 -4.25 25.26
N THR A 57 -6.75 -5.25 25.94
CA THR A 57 -7.38 -6.42 25.32
C THR A 57 -8.80 -6.09 24.83
N PRO A 58 -9.38 -6.90 23.92
CA PRO A 58 -10.76 -6.71 23.46
C PRO A 58 -11.81 -6.68 24.58
N ASP A 59 -11.58 -7.42 25.67
CA ASP A 59 -12.38 -7.44 26.89
C ASP A 59 -12.00 -6.33 27.88
N ASN A 60 -11.32 -5.28 27.41
CA ASN A 60 -10.94 -4.07 28.13
C ASN A 60 -10.04 -4.28 29.37
N ARG A 61 -9.26 -5.36 29.41
CA ARG A 61 -8.23 -5.57 30.43
C ARG A 61 -6.90 -4.96 30.00
N VAL A 62 -6.14 -4.49 30.97
CA VAL A 62 -4.88 -3.75 30.75
C VAL A 62 -3.72 -4.60 31.25
N SER A 63 -2.70 -4.79 30.41
CA SER A 63 -1.50 -5.56 30.78
C SER A 63 -0.50 -4.75 31.60
N SER A 64 0.43 -5.47 32.22
CA SER A 64 1.66 -4.93 32.80
C SER A 64 2.61 -4.47 31.68
N PRO A 65 3.40 -3.38 31.85
CA PRO A 65 4.28 -2.88 30.80
C PRO A 65 5.35 -3.88 30.34
N PHE A 66 5.57 -4.00 29.02
CA PHE A 66 6.55 -4.91 28.42
C PHE A 66 7.06 -4.38 27.06
N THR A 67 8.15 -4.93 26.54
CA THR A 67 8.74 -4.54 25.24
C THR A 67 8.36 -5.54 24.13
N MET A 68 8.03 -5.13 22.92
CA MET A 68 7.76 -6.12 21.87
C MET A 68 9.06 -6.61 21.23
N TYR A 69 9.69 -7.64 21.80
CA TYR A 69 10.84 -8.27 21.16
C TYR A 69 10.44 -8.95 19.85
N HIS A 70 11.31 -8.84 18.84
CA HIS A 70 11.20 -9.56 17.57
C HIS A 70 12.57 -10.14 17.21
N GLU A 71 12.68 -11.46 17.11
CA GLU A 71 13.86 -12.11 16.56
C GLU A 71 13.59 -12.51 15.10
N LYS A 72 14.61 -12.42 14.23
CA LYS A 72 14.48 -12.68 12.77
C LYS A 72 13.85 -14.04 12.42
N TYR A 73 13.88 -15.01 13.34
CA TYR A 73 13.41 -16.38 13.11
C TYR A 73 12.27 -16.82 14.04
N TYR A 74 11.93 -16.05 15.07
CA TYR A 74 10.90 -16.40 16.05
C TYR A 74 10.17 -15.16 16.58
N ALA A 75 8.85 -15.27 16.79
CA ALA A 75 8.06 -14.25 17.47
C ALA A 75 8.00 -14.59 18.97
N PRO A 76 8.80 -13.97 19.84
CA PRO A 76 8.81 -14.30 21.26
C PRO A 76 7.46 -13.96 21.91
N LEU A 77 7.06 -14.80 22.86
CA LEU A 77 5.83 -14.65 23.62
C LEU A 77 6.12 -13.92 24.92
N TYR A 78 5.35 -12.88 25.22
CA TYR A 78 5.37 -12.23 26.53
C TYR A 78 4.26 -12.82 27.41
N ILE A 79 4.56 -13.24 28.64
CA ILE A 79 3.57 -13.76 29.58
C ILE A 79 3.28 -12.72 30.66
N ASP A 80 2.07 -12.20 30.64
CA ASP A 80 1.54 -11.34 31.70
C ASP A 80 0.99 -12.21 32.84
N LYS A 81 1.72 -12.22 33.96
CA LYS A 81 1.34 -12.95 35.17
C LYS A 81 0.08 -12.38 35.82
N SER A 82 -0.14 -11.07 35.74
CA SER A 82 -1.29 -10.39 36.35
C SER A 82 -2.59 -10.73 35.64
N LEU A 83 -2.56 -10.86 34.32
CA LEU A 83 -3.72 -11.23 33.50
C LEU A 83 -3.85 -12.73 33.26
N ASN A 84 -2.82 -13.51 33.62
CA ASN A 84 -2.65 -14.92 33.26
C ASN A 84 -2.85 -15.15 31.75
N MET A 85 -2.14 -14.34 30.94
CA MET A 85 -2.27 -14.31 29.49
C MET A 85 -0.91 -14.16 28.81
N SER A 86 -0.77 -14.80 27.66
CA SER A 86 0.37 -14.58 26.77
C SER A 86 0.00 -13.64 25.63
N PHE A 87 0.92 -12.75 25.29
CA PHE A 87 0.85 -11.81 24.20
C PHE A 87 1.92 -12.13 23.17
N ARG A 88 1.58 -11.94 21.90
CA ARG A 88 2.54 -12.01 20.80
C ARG A 88 2.35 -10.86 19.86
N HIS A 89 3.43 -10.45 19.21
CA HIS A 89 3.34 -9.50 18.12
C HIS A 89 2.46 -10.06 16.99
N CYS A 90 1.55 -9.23 16.46
CA CYS A 90 0.79 -9.61 15.27
C CYS A 90 1.70 -9.64 14.04
N VAL A 91 1.99 -10.84 13.53
CA VAL A 91 2.63 -11.00 12.23
C VAL A 91 1.53 -11.20 11.19
N TYR A 92 0.89 -10.10 10.82
CA TYR A 92 -0.07 -10.06 9.71
C TYR A 92 0.67 -10.34 8.38
N PRO A 93 0.11 -11.09 7.40
CA PRO A 93 -1.21 -11.73 7.34
C PRO A 93 -1.29 -13.13 8.01
N TYR A 94 -0.21 -13.60 8.62
CA TYR A 94 -0.13 -14.98 9.14
C TYR A 94 -0.78 -15.18 10.52
N CYS A 95 -1.35 -14.15 11.17
CA CYS A 95 -2.06 -14.28 12.45
C CYS A 95 -3.58 -14.42 12.26
N ALA A 96 -4.14 -15.55 12.69
CA ALA A 96 -5.59 -15.81 12.66
C ALA A 96 -6.38 -15.21 13.85
N HIS A 97 -5.81 -14.27 14.62
CA HIS A 97 -6.45 -13.53 15.73
C HIS A 97 -7.53 -14.26 16.58
N ARG A 98 -7.36 -15.55 16.89
CA ARG A 98 -8.42 -16.39 17.49
C ARG A 98 -8.97 -15.92 18.84
N ARG A 99 -8.29 -14.98 19.51
CA ARG A 99 -8.70 -14.37 20.80
C ARG A 99 -8.95 -12.87 20.68
N GLY A 100 -9.08 -12.36 19.46
CA GLY A 100 -9.06 -10.94 19.14
C GLY A 100 -7.63 -10.36 19.08
N LEU A 101 -7.57 -9.05 18.84
CA LEU A 101 -6.36 -8.25 18.70
C LEU A 101 -6.35 -7.23 19.83
N ALA A 102 -5.32 -7.29 20.65
CA ALA A 102 -5.07 -6.24 21.64
C ALA A 102 -4.41 -5.04 20.96
N VAL A 103 -4.72 -3.84 21.42
CA VAL A 103 -4.11 -2.60 20.93
C VAL A 103 -3.03 -2.12 21.90
N ALA A 104 -1.97 -1.52 21.38
CA ALA A 104 -0.84 -1.08 22.18
C ALA A 104 -0.86 0.43 22.51
N PHE A 105 -0.26 0.78 23.64
CA PHE A 105 0.01 2.14 24.08
C PHE A 105 1.44 2.23 24.59
N HIS A 106 2.14 3.35 24.37
CA HIS A 106 3.37 3.61 25.11
C HIS A 106 3.06 3.61 26.61
N ALA A 107 3.87 2.91 27.40
CA ALA A 107 3.74 2.87 28.86
C ALA A 107 3.84 4.28 29.47
N GLU A 108 4.62 5.16 28.86
CA GLU A 108 4.70 6.55 29.29
C GLU A 108 3.44 7.36 28.96
N CYS A 109 2.82 7.10 27.80
CA CYS A 109 1.55 7.75 27.44
C CYS A 109 0.41 7.32 28.37
N THR A 110 0.37 6.06 28.82
CA THR A 110 -0.64 5.62 29.79
C THR A 110 -0.44 6.30 31.16
N ARG A 111 0.81 6.49 31.58
CA ARG A 111 1.15 7.25 32.79
C ARG A 111 0.70 8.72 32.71
N MET A 112 0.97 9.38 31.59
CA MET A 112 0.50 10.75 31.32
C MET A 112 -1.04 10.82 31.29
N ALA A 113 -1.69 9.90 30.60
CA ALA A 113 -3.14 9.83 30.48
C ALA A 113 -3.85 9.65 31.84
N ALA A 114 -3.22 8.91 32.76
CA ALA A 114 -3.75 8.70 34.12
C ALA A 114 -3.94 10.02 34.89
N HIS A 115 -3.11 11.04 34.62
CA HIS A 115 -3.22 12.35 35.29
C HIS A 115 -4.49 13.11 34.90
N PHE A 116 -5.09 12.78 33.75
CA PHE A 116 -6.35 13.36 33.29
C PHE A 116 -7.58 12.55 33.75
N GLY A 117 -7.40 11.41 34.42
CA GLY A 117 -8.51 10.56 34.90
C GLY A 117 -9.33 9.91 33.77
N VAL A 118 -8.79 9.83 32.55
CA VAL A 118 -9.48 9.28 31.39
C VAL A 118 -9.10 7.81 31.17
N ALA A 119 -10.09 6.92 31.10
CA ALA A 119 -9.87 5.50 30.83
C ALA A 119 -9.32 5.24 29.42
N LEU A 120 -8.44 4.24 29.27
CA LEU A 120 -7.82 3.86 27.98
C LEU A 120 -8.83 3.50 26.89
N THR A 121 -9.95 2.90 27.26
CA THR A 121 -11.06 2.57 26.35
C THR A 121 -11.59 3.80 25.62
N LYS A 122 -11.59 4.97 26.29
CA LYS A 122 -12.04 6.22 25.68
C LYS A 122 -11.00 6.91 24.82
N TYR A 123 -9.72 6.53 24.89
CA TYR A 123 -8.72 6.98 23.92
C TYR A 123 -8.82 6.12 22.67
N ARG A 124 -8.91 4.80 22.85
CA ARG A 124 -9.15 3.84 21.77
C ARG A 124 -10.30 4.29 20.87
N SER A 125 -11.48 4.59 21.42
CA SER A 125 -12.64 5.03 20.61
C SER A 125 -12.38 6.29 19.77
N LEU A 126 -11.54 7.21 20.25
CA LEU A 126 -11.22 8.47 19.56
C LEU A 126 -10.18 8.29 18.45
N THR A 127 -9.27 7.32 18.63
CA THR A 127 -8.10 7.12 17.77
C THR A 127 -8.19 5.87 16.90
N ASP A 128 -9.21 5.04 17.08
CA ASP A 128 -9.48 3.89 16.22
C ASP A 128 -9.59 4.36 14.78
N TYR A 129 -8.93 3.65 13.88
CA TYR A 129 -8.92 3.99 12.46
C TYR A 129 -9.95 3.17 11.70
N THR A 130 -10.65 3.82 10.76
CA THR A 130 -11.49 3.10 9.78
C THR A 130 -10.64 2.38 8.73
N TYR A 131 -9.40 2.83 8.53
CA TYR A 131 -8.38 2.21 7.68
C TYR A 131 -6.99 2.71 8.05
N GLN A 132 -5.95 1.99 7.67
CA GLN A 132 -4.58 2.33 8.03
C GLN A 132 -4.12 3.64 7.33
N PRO A 133 -3.71 4.68 8.06
CA PRO A 133 -3.17 5.91 7.45
C PRO A 133 -1.81 5.68 6.81
N ALA A 134 -1.49 6.48 5.79
CA ALA A 134 -0.23 6.41 5.08
C ALA A 134 0.94 6.90 5.95
N CYS A 135 2.15 6.42 5.70
CA CYS A 135 3.34 6.81 6.48
C CYS A 135 3.62 8.32 6.41
N LEU A 136 3.30 8.97 5.29
CA LEU A 136 3.44 10.41 5.12
C LEU A 136 2.54 11.19 6.08
N ASP A 137 1.39 10.64 6.47
CA ASP A 137 0.49 11.27 7.42
C ASP A 137 1.12 11.39 8.81
N HIS A 138 2.01 10.46 9.22
CA HIS A 138 2.68 10.53 10.53
C HIS A 138 3.68 11.66 10.60
N GLY A 139 4.56 11.75 9.59
CA GLY A 139 5.55 12.82 9.52
C GLY A 139 4.88 14.19 9.44
N ARG A 140 3.81 14.30 8.62
CA ARG A 140 3.00 15.52 8.55
C ARG A 140 2.36 15.85 9.90
N ARG A 141 1.67 14.89 10.52
CA ARG A 141 1.00 15.07 11.81
C ARG A 141 1.98 15.52 12.89
N ARG A 142 3.14 14.88 13.01
CA ARG A 142 4.18 15.29 13.97
C ARG A 142 4.57 16.75 13.78
N ARG A 143 4.81 17.18 12.54
CA ARG A 143 5.14 18.59 12.23
C ARG A 143 4.02 19.56 12.58
N VAL A 144 2.76 19.18 12.31
CA VAL A 144 1.59 20.00 12.65
C VAL A 144 1.45 20.14 14.16
N VAL A 145 1.45 19.04 14.91
CA VAL A 145 1.35 19.05 16.38
C VAL A 145 2.51 19.84 17.00
N ARG A 146 3.74 19.62 16.54
CA ARG A 146 4.92 20.41 16.95
C ARG A 146 4.67 21.91 16.77
N THR A 147 4.11 22.32 15.64
CA THR A 147 3.80 23.74 15.35
C THR A 147 2.69 24.27 16.26
N LEU A 148 1.69 23.46 16.60
CA LEU A 148 0.65 23.81 17.58
C LEU A 148 1.25 24.02 18.97
N VAL A 149 2.12 23.11 19.41
CA VAL A 149 2.87 23.21 20.67
C VAL A 149 3.71 24.48 20.69
N GLU A 150 4.50 24.73 19.65
CA GLU A 150 5.33 25.93 19.49
C GLU A 150 4.49 27.21 19.64
N ASN A 151 3.36 27.29 18.92
CA ASN A 151 2.46 28.43 18.96
C ASN A 151 1.83 28.63 20.36
N ALA A 152 1.41 27.55 21.01
CA ALA A 152 0.83 27.59 22.34
C ALA A 152 1.85 28.07 23.39
N LEU A 153 3.07 27.52 23.36
CA LEU A 153 4.16 27.93 24.25
C LEU A 153 4.57 29.37 24.01
N ARG A 154 4.79 29.77 22.75
CA ARG A 154 5.14 31.15 22.39
C ARG A 154 4.09 32.14 22.86
N LYS A 155 2.80 31.83 22.67
CA LYS A 155 1.68 32.68 23.13
C LYS A 155 1.66 32.83 24.65
N ARG A 156 1.99 31.78 25.40
CA ARG A 156 1.93 31.78 26.86
C ARG A 156 3.17 32.37 27.53
N PHE A 157 4.36 32.12 26.98
CA PHE A 157 5.64 32.39 27.63
C PHE A 157 6.53 33.41 26.91
N GLY A 158 6.33 33.66 25.60
CA GLY A 158 6.74 34.86 24.85
C GLY A 158 8.23 35.27 24.78
N LYS A 159 9.15 34.59 25.47
CA LYS A 159 10.50 35.13 25.77
C LYS A 159 11.67 34.48 25.02
N LEU A 160 11.47 33.39 24.30
CA LEU A 160 12.54 32.70 23.56
C LEU A 160 12.52 33.06 22.07
N SER A 161 13.67 32.88 21.40
CA SER A 161 13.77 33.01 19.94
C SER A 161 13.00 31.89 19.23
N PRO A 162 12.64 32.05 17.95
CA PRO A 162 11.96 31.02 17.17
C PRO A 162 12.72 29.68 17.12
N GLU A 163 14.05 29.71 17.07
CA GLU A 163 14.91 28.52 17.02
C GLU A 163 14.84 27.74 18.34
N LEU A 164 14.85 28.44 19.47
CA LEU A 164 14.71 27.82 20.79
C LEU A 164 13.31 27.25 20.99
N TRP A 165 12.26 27.95 20.52
CA TRP A 165 10.91 27.40 20.53
C TRP A 165 10.80 26.15 19.67
N ARG A 166 11.44 26.13 18.51
CA ARG A 166 11.49 24.97 17.64
C ARG A 166 12.14 23.78 18.34
N ILE A 167 13.31 23.96 18.96
CA ILE A 167 14.00 22.91 19.74
C ILE A 167 13.11 22.36 20.86
N VAL A 168 12.50 23.24 21.66
CA VAL A 168 11.61 22.82 22.77
C VAL A 168 10.37 22.09 22.24
N SER A 169 9.77 22.61 21.18
CA SER A 169 8.57 22.01 20.57
C SER A 169 8.83 20.67 19.90
N ASP A 170 10.08 20.37 19.54
CA ASP A 170 10.50 19.11 18.93
C ASP A 170 10.70 17.97 19.94
N ASP A 171 10.56 18.23 21.25
CA ASP A 171 10.59 17.19 22.28
C ASP A 171 9.41 16.20 22.13
N ASP A 172 9.72 14.92 21.98
CA ASP A 172 8.71 13.87 21.77
C ASP A 172 7.77 13.69 22.97
N GLY A 173 8.27 13.89 24.19
CA GLY A 173 7.46 13.81 25.41
C GLY A 173 6.40 14.90 25.44
N LEU A 174 6.77 16.12 25.08
CA LEU A 174 5.87 17.28 25.01
C LEU A 174 4.85 17.13 23.88
N ILE A 175 5.26 16.67 22.70
CA ILE A 175 4.35 16.39 21.58
C ILE A 175 3.33 15.32 22.01
N ARG A 176 3.78 14.22 22.63
CA ARG A 176 2.88 13.17 23.16
C ARG A 176 1.92 13.75 24.20
N LEU A 177 2.43 14.51 25.18
CA LEU A 177 1.61 15.13 26.23
C LEU A 177 0.54 16.08 25.66
N TYR A 178 0.88 16.90 24.66
CA TYR A 178 -0.08 17.78 24.01
C TYR A 178 -1.25 17.00 23.41
N THR A 179 -0.97 15.92 22.66
CA THR A 179 -2.03 15.10 22.05
C THR A 179 -2.96 14.47 23.10
N ILE A 180 -2.39 14.04 24.23
CA ILE A 180 -3.13 13.46 25.35
C ILE A 180 -4.04 14.50 26.00
N ALA A 181 -3.50 15.68 26.29
CA ALA A 181 -4.23 16.77 26.90
C ALA A 181 -5.39 17.24 25.99
N GLU A 182 -5.13 17.41 24.69
CA GLU A 182 -6.14 17.81 23.70
C GLU A 182 -7.34 16.84 23.70
N MET A 183 -7.10 15.53 23.61
CA MET A 183 -8.18 14.51 23.65
C MET A 183 -8.88 14.40 25.00
N SER A 184 -8.18 14.70 26.10
CA SER A 184 -8.75 14.64 27.44
C SER A 184 -9.75 15.77 27.68
N LEU A 185 -9.47 16.96 27.15
CA LEU A 185 -10.18 18.20 27.47
C LEU A 185 -11.33 18.52 26.51
N LEU A 186 -11.34 17.99 25.27
CA LEU A 186 -12.31 18.38 24.22
C LEU A 186 -13.63 17.59 24.18
N ARG A 187 -13.98 16.82 25.21
CA ARG A 187 -15.07 15.81 25.15
C ARG A 187 -16.50 16.39 25.22
N LYS A 188 -17.38 15.92 24.32
CA LYS A 188 -18.85 16.16 24.35
C LYS A 188 -19.61 14.95 23.81
N GLU A 189 -20.89 14.79 24.16
CA GLU A 189 -21.71 13.75 23.54
C GLU A 189 -21.97 14.08 22.07
N THR A 190 -21.72 13.10 21.19
CA THR A 190 -21.94 13.26 19.73
C THR A 190 -22.52 11.97 19.16
N GLY A 191 -23.84 11.97 19.04
CA GLY A 191 -24.63 11.21 18.08
C GLY A 191 -25.73 12.16 17.63
N SER A 192 -26.03 12.20 16.34
CA SER A 192 -27.01 13.15 15.83
C SER A 192 -27.73 12.57 14.63
N SER A 193 -29.05 12.64 14.68
CA SER A 193 -29.92 12.36 13.56
C SER A 193 -30.48 13.68 13.03
N ILE A 194 -30.59 13.77 11.72
CA ILE A 194 -31.13 14.96 11.04
C ILE A 194 -32.15 14.58 9.99
N ASP A 195 -33.14 15.43 9.80
CA ASP A 195 -33.95 15.44 8.58
C ASP A 195 -33.16 16.16 7.49
N PRO A 196 -32.70 15.47 6.43
CA PRO A 196 -31.98 16.12 5.36
C PRO A 196 -32.82 17.18 4.64
N SER A 197 -34.15 17.06 4.62
CA SER A 197 -35.07 17.95 3.90
C SER A 197 -35.19 19.35 4.53
N ALA A 198 -34.77 19.50 5.79
CA ALA A 198 -34.71 20.77 6.47
C ALA A 198 -33.35 21.45 6.28
N SER A 199 -33.23 22.73 6.68
CA SER A 199 -31.93 23.39 6.72
C SER A 199 -31.02 22.71 7.75
N VAL A 200 -29.75 22.50 7.40
CA VAL A 200 -28.81 21.75 8.24
C VAL A 200 -27.60 22.61 8.59
N TRP A 201 -27.21 22.51 9.85
CA TRP A 201 -26.09 23.22 10.46
C TRP A 201 -25.05 22.23 10.95
N VAL A 202 -23.79 22.54 10.67
CA VAL A 202 -22.63 21.71 11.02
C VAL A 202 -21.73 22.49 11.96
N LYS A 203 -21.37 21.86 13.08
CA LYS A 203 -20.32 22.34 13.96
C LYS A 203 -19.05 21.52 13.73
N SER A 204 -17.93 22.21 13.72
CA SER A 204 -16.62 21.59 13.52
C SER A 204 -15.76 21.68 14.77
N VAL A 205 -14.84 20.73 14.92
CA VAL A 205 -13.81 20.69 15.96
C VAL A 205 -12.44 20.53 15.31
N ASN A 206 -11.43 21.19 15.84
CA ASN A 206 -10.05 20.97 15.42
C ASN A 206 -9.43 19.88 16.29
N PHE A 207 -8.79 18.89 15.66
CA PHE A 207 -8.09 17.81 16.34
C PHE A 207 -6.80 17.52 15.56
N ASP A 208 -5.64 17.56 16.24
CA ASP A 208 -4.32 17.44 15.62
C ASP A 208 -4.09 18.42 14.43
N GLY A 209 -4.70 19.60 14.48
CA GLY A 209 -4.60 20.60 13.41
C GLY A 209 -5.55 20.36 12.23
N VAL A 210 -6.43 19.36 12.32
CA VAL A 210 -7.36 18.98 11.25
C VAL A 210 -8.81 19.22 11.69
N GLU A 211 -9.63 19.81 10.82
CA GLU A 211 -11.02 20.18 11.13
C GLU A 211 -12.00 19.02 10.85
N TYR A 212 -12.65 18.47 11.87
CA TYR A 212 -13.65 17.41 11.75
C TYR A 212 -15.05 17.93 12.03
N VAL A 213 -16.08 17.25 11.53
CA VAL A 213 -17.47 17.50 11.91
C VAL A 213 -17.70 16.94 13.31
N SER A 214 -18.03 17.80 14.28
CA SER A 214 -18.34 17.38 15.65
C SER A 214 -19.81 17.07 15.86
N SER A 215 -20.71 17.84 15.23
CA SER A 215 -22.16 17.65 15.36
C SER A 215 -22.90 18.21 14.16
N ILE A 216 -24.05 17.63 13.85
CA ILE A 216 -24.96 18.08 12.79
C ILE A 216 -26.37 18.26 13.37
N SER A 217 -27.10 19.30 12.94
CA SER A 217 -28.43 19.63 13.49
C SER A 217 -29.33 20.35 12.48
N ASN A 218 -30.64 20.23 12.64
CA ASN A 218 -31.63 20.99 11.85
C ASN A 218 -31.86 22.43 12.34
N SER A 219 -31.15 22.86 13.38
CA SER A 219 -31.24 24.20 13.95
C SER A 219 -29.85 24.76 14.23
N PRO A 220 -29.65 26.09 14.14
CA PRO A 220 -28.36 26.70 14.37
C PRO A 220 -27.91 26.48 15.81
N ILE A 221 -26.67 26.02 15.97
CA ILE A 221 -26.00 25.86 17.27
C ILE A 221 -24.89 26.92 17.35
N ALA A 222 -24.58 27.40 18.56
CA ALA A 222 -23.46 28.33 18.75
C ALA A 222 -22.15 27.79 18.14
N GLY A 223 -21.59 28.55 17.20
CA GLY A 223 -20.39 28.19 16.44
C GLY A 223 -20.61 27.21 15.28
N SER A 224 -21.85 26.86 14.94
CA SER A 224 -22.17 26.08 13.75
C SER A 224 -22.21 26.97 12.50
N ARG A 225 -21.85 26.39 11.35
CA ARG A 225 -22.03 26.97 10.02
C ARG A 225 -23.17 26.25 9.31
N GLN A 226 -23.90 26.95 8.46
CA GLN A 226 -24.92 26.32 7.63
C GLN A 226 -24.26 25.44 6.57
N ALA A 227 -24.65 24.18 6.50
CA ALA A 227 -24.16 23.23 5.52
C ALA A 227 -24.99 23.30 4.23
N TRP A 228 -26.32 23.31 4.35
CA TRP A 228 -27.26 23.57 3.25
C TRP A 228 -28.60 24.11 3.76
N GLU A 229 -29.37 24.68 2.83
CA GLU A 229 -30.75 25.10 3.02
C GLU A 229 -31.71 24.02 2.52
N SER A 230 -32.94 23.97 3.05
CA SER A 230 -33.97 23.01 2.61
C SER A 230 -34.23 23.04 1.09
N THR A 231 -34.13 24.22 0.48
CA THR A 231 -34.30 24.44 -0.96
C THR A 231 -33.18 23.84 -1.81
N SER A 232 -31.97 23.66 -1.24
CA SER A 232 -30.80 23.15 -1.97
C SER A 232 -30.98 21.71 -2.41
N LEU A 233 -31.65 20.90 -1.59
CA LEU A 233 -31.90 19.48 -1.88
C LEU A 233 -33.11 19.25 -2.79
N SER A 234 -33.95 20.27 -2.99
CA SER A 234 -35.02 20.24 -3.99
C SER A 234 -34.45 20.25 -5.42
N ALA A 235 -33.24 20.77 -5.63
CA ALA A 235 -32.56 20.80 -6.92
C ALA A 235 -31.69 19.55 -7.19
N SER A 236 -31.15 18.91 -6.14
CA SER A 236 -30.36 17.68 -6.25
C SER A 236 -30.52 16.84 -4.97
N PRO A 237 -31.08 15.61 -5.05
CA PRO A 237 -31.37 14.79 -3.87
C PRO A 237 -30.14 14.01 -3.39
N PHE A 238 -28.95 14.62 -3.44
CA PHE A 238 -27.68 13.97 -3.11
C PHE A 238 -26.87 14.77 -2.09
N LEU A 239 -26.23 14.06 -1.16
CA LEU A 239 -25.23 14.59 -0.24
C LEU A 239 -23.86 14.01 -0.56
N TYR A 240 -22.84 14.82 -0.35
CA TYR A 240 -21.45 14.44 -0.48
C TYR A 240 -20.79 14.52 0.89
N ILE A 241 -20.21 13.40 1.31
CA ILE A 241 -19.59 13.25 2.63
C ILE A 241 -18.13 12.91 2.41
N SER A 242 -17.24 13.75 2.93
CA SER A 242 -15.81 13.41 2.99
C SER A 242 -15.43 12.86 4.35
N SER A 243 -14.58 11.84 4.34
CA SER A 243 -13.99 11.23 5.53
C SER A 243 -12.51 10.89 5.29
N ASP A 244 -11.71 10.99 6.34
CA ASP A 244 -10.38 10.38 6.39
C ASP A 244 -10.42 9.11 7.26
N TYR A 245 -9.26 8.61 7.66
CA TYR A 245 -9.12 7.42 8.52
C TYR A 245 -9.62 7.63 9.96
N LEU A 246 -9.92 8.87 10.36
CA LEU A 246 -10.39 9.27 11.68
C LEU A 246 -11.84 9.76 11.73
N GLY A 247 -12.46 10.12 10.62
CA GLY A 247 -13.88 10.47 10.63
C GLY A 247 -14.26 11.51 9.60
N ILE A 248 -15.46 12.05 9.79
CA ILE A 248 -16.11 12.91 8.81
C ILE A 248 -15.48 14.31 8.86
N ARG A 249 -15.06 14.76 7.69
CA ARG A 249 -14.39 16.03 7.42
C ARG A 249 -15.40 17.08 6.98
N GLN A 250 -16.26 16.74 6.02
CA GLN A 250 -17.25 17.65 5.44
C GLN A 250 -18.53 16.88 5.09
N VAL A 251 -19.66 17.58 5.19
CA VAL A 251 -20.96 17.16 4.68
C VAL A 251 -21.52 18.34 3.88
N ILE A 252 -21.72 18.16 2.59
CA ILE A 252 -22.15 19.23 1.67
C ILE A 252 -23.23 18.71 0.71
N ALA A 253 -24.14 19.58 0.28
CA ALA A 253 -25.14 19.27 -0.75
C ALA A 253 -24.69 19.67 -2.17
N ASP A 254 -23.67 20.53 -2.27
CA ASP A 254 -23.17 21.09 -3.53
C ASP A 254 -21.66 20.83 -3.66
N PRO A 255 -21.22 20.03 -4.65
CA PRO A 255 -19.81 19.68 -4.82
C PRO A 255 -18.94 20.88 -5.23
N SER A 256 -19.52 22.00 -5.70
CA SER A 256 -18.75 23.22 -5.97
C SER A 256 -18.26 23.92 -4.70
N ARG A 257 -18.85 23.60 -3.54
CA ARG A 257 -18.51 24.19 -2.23
C ARG A 257 -17.39 23.45 -1.49
N VAL A 258 -16.74 22.50 -2.14
CA VAL A 258 -15.65 21.70 -1.54
C VAL A 258 -14.53 22.61 -1.09
N LYS A 259 -14.20 22.51 0.20
CA LYS A 259 -12.96 23.09 0.72
C LYS A 259 -11.85 22.08 0.47
N SER A 260 -11.22 22.13 -0.70
CA SER A 260 -10.11 21.21 -1.00
C SER A 260 -8.91 21.58 -0.14
N ASN A 261 -8.41 20.61 0.63
CA ASN A 261 -7.08 20.68 1.20
C ASN A 261 -6.27 19.50 0.66
N ALA A 262 -5.52 19.74 -0.41
CA ALA A 262 -4.64 18.74 -1.04
C ALA A 262 -3.64 18.11 -0.06
N SER A 263 -3.47 18.70 1.12
CA SER A 263 -2.58 18.20 2.17
C SER A 263 -3.10 16.96 2.88
N TYR A 264 -4.36 16.55 2.75
CA TYR A 264 -4.97 15.43 3.48
C TYR A 264 -5.64 14.41 2.55
N SER A 265 -5.52 13.12 2.86
CA SER A 265 -6.20 12.03 2.15
C SER A 265 -7.66 11.96 2.57
N GLU A 266 -8.52 12.69 1.87
CA GLU A 266 -9.97 12.66 2.07
C GLU A 266 -10.61 11.79 0.98
N HIS A 267 -11.54 10.92 1.38
CA HIS A 267 -12.35 10.12 0.45
C HIS A 267 -13.82 10.52 0.57
N TRP A 268 -14.52 10.49 -0.56
CA TRP A 268 -15.86 11.05 -0.71
C TRP A 268 -16.90 9.97 -1.00
N LYS A 269 -18.04 10.04 -0.32
CA LYS A 269 -19.25 9.27 -0.61
C LYS A 269 -20.33 10.17 -1.16
N THR A 270 -21.04 9.67 -2.18
CA THR A 270 -22.23 10.31 -2.72
C THR A 270 -23.44 9.52 -2.27
N VAL A 271 -24.32 10.16 -1.51
CA VAL A 271 -25.45 9.53 -0.82
C VAL A 271 -26.75 10.11 -1.35
N ARG A 272 -27.63 9.25 -1.84
CA ARG A 272 -28.98 9.65 -2.25
C ARG A 272 -29.87 9.82 -1.02
N ILE A 273 -30.60 10.92 -0.96
CA ILE A 273 -31.59 11.19 0.09
C ILE A 273 -32.97 10.72 -0.39
N ASN A 274 -33.64 9.93 0.44
CA ASN A 274 -35.00 9.44 0.19
C ASN A 274 -36.05 10.07 1.14
N GLY A 275 -35.72 11.17 1.82
CA GLY A 275 -36.59 11.83 2.81
C GLY A 275 -36.58 11.17 4.20
N GLU A 276 -35.78 10.13 4.41
CA GLU A 276 -35.58 9.49 5.71
C GLU A 276 -34.57 10.25 6.58
N MET A 277 -34.68 10.10 7.92
CA MET A 277 -33.71 10.67 8.84
C MET A 277 -32.33 10.01 8.66
N LEU A 278 -31.32 10.84 8.47
CA LEU A 278 -29.92 10.42 8.42
C LEU A 278 -29.35 10.37 9.83
N SER A 279 -28.77 9.23 10.22
CA SER A 279 -28.21 9.04 11.56
C SER A 279 -26.69 8.89 11.51
N PHE A 280 -25.98 9.70 12.29
CA PHE A 280 -24.52 9.67 12.34
C PHE A 280 -24.03 9.11 13.67
N THR A 281 -22.99 8.27 13.62
CA THR A 281 -22.27 7.81 14.81
C THR A 281 -21.03 8.66 15.04
N GLY A 282 -20.67 8.87 16.30
CA GLY A 282 -19.49 9.65 16.69
C GLY A 282 -18.75 9.01 17.85
N ASP A 283 -17.55 9.52 18.11
CA ASP A 283 -16.63 8.99 19.14
C ASP A 283 -16.57 9.84 20.43
N GLY A 284 -17.46 10.83 20.55
CA GLY A 284 -17.48 11.80 21.64
C GLY A 284 -16.62 13.05 21.41
N LEU A 285 -16.03 13.17 20.22
CA LEU A 285 -15.35 14.38 19.75
C LEU A 285 -15.82 14.76 18.34
N LYS A 286 -15.91 13.76 17.45
CA LYS A 286 -16.21 13.91 16.03
C LYS A 286 -17.15 12.81 15.54
N LEU A 287 -17.88 13.12 14.48
CA LEU A 287 -18.67 12.14 13.73
C LEU A 287 -17.71 11.23 12.94
N ARG A 288 -18.01 9.94 12.96
CA ARG A 288 -17.19 8.88 12.37
C ARG A 288 -17.80 8.33 11.10
N GLU A 289 -19.10 8.04 11.13
CA GLU A 289 -19.77 7.32 10.06
C GLU A 289 -21.23 7.76 9.94
N LEU A 290 -21.73 7.74 8.71
CA LEU A 290 -23.16 7.85 8.42
C LEU A 290 -23.75 6.44 8.39
N MET A 291 -24.77 6.20 9.21
CA MET A 291 -25.50 4.94 9.25
C MET A 291 -26.46 4.89 8.05
N ILE A 292 -26.08 4.16 7.00
CA ILE A 292 -26.94 3.88 5.84
C ILE A 292 -27.16 2.37 5.80
N PRO A 293 -28.38 1.89 5.48
CA PRO A 293 -28.58 0.50 5.11
C PRO A 293 -27.61 0.13 3.98
N ALA A 294 -26.78 -0.89 4.20
CA ALA A 294 -25.73 -1.31 3.28
C ALA A 294 -26.34 -1.96 2.02
N ILE A 295 -26.83 -1.15 1.07
CA ILE A 295 -27.51 -1.66 -0.13
C ILE A 295 -26.53 -1.74 -1.32
N TYR A 296 -25.35 -1.11 -1.26
CA TYR A 296 -24.43 -1.03 -2.41
C TYR A 296 -22.96 -1.05 -1.97
N PRO A 297 -22.01 -1.38 -2.89
CA PRO A 297 -20.58 -1.21 -2.64
C PRO A 297 -20.28 0.10 -1.92
N LEU A 298 -19.50 0.05 -0.83
CA LEU A 298 -18.92 1.26 -0.25
C LEU A 298 -17.73 1.66 -1.13
N VAL A 299 -17.99 2.29 -2.28
CA VAL A 299 -16.95 2.99 -3.05
C VAL A 299 -16.80 4.40 -2.48
N GLU A 300 -15.58 4.75 -2.11
CA GLU A 300 -15.22 6.11 -1.73
C GLU A 300 -14.32 6.71 -2.82
N TRP A 301 -14.70 7.86 -3.33
CA TRP A 301 -14.05 8.53 -4.46
C TRP A 301 -13.00 9.54 -3.99
N PRO A 302 -11.99 9.88 -4.82
CA PRO A 302 -10.98 10.87 -4.45
C PRO A 302 -11.51 12.31 -4.43
N TYR A 303 -12.70 12.55 -4.97
CA TYR A 303 -13.40 13.82 -5.00
C TYR A 303 -14.92 13.56 -5.02
N PRO A 304 -15.78 14.55 -4.72
CA PRO A 304 -17.22 14.32 -4.70
C PRO A 304 -17.75 14.14 -6.12
N MET A 305 -17.82 12.88 -6.55
CA MET A 305 -18.37 12.51 -7.86
C MET A 305 -19.89 12.64 -7.84
N THR A 306 -20.42 13.34 -8.83
CA THR A 306 -21.86 13.47 -9.05
C THR A 306 -22.49 12.11 -9.38
N SER A 307 -23.80 11.97 -9.17
CA SER A 307 -24.51 10.73 -9.55
C SER A 307 -24.36 10.43 -11.04
N PHE A 308 -24.39 11.45 -11.89
CA PHE A 308 -24.18 11.31 -13.34
C PHE A 308 -22.79 10.74 -13.66
N GLU A 309 -21.73 11.27 -13.05
CA GLU A 309 -20.39 10.72 -13.25
C GLU A 309 -20.32 9.25 -12.81
N ILE A 310 -20.91 8.89 -11.67
CA ILE A 310 -20.93 7.51 -11.16
C ILE A 310 -21.69 6.57 -12.12
N GLU A 311 -22.85 6.99 -12.63
CA GLU A 311 -23.66 6.22 -13.58
C GLU A 311 -22.97 6.00 -14.93
N THR A 312 -22.04 6.88 -15.30
CA THR A 312 -21.23 6.73 -16.53
C THR A 312 -19.98 5.88 -16.34
N MET A 313 -19.72 5.33 -15.15
CA MET A 313 -18.57 4.47 -14.88
C MET A 313 -18.93 2.99 -15.00
N SER A 314 -18.02 2.21 -15.57
CA SER A 314 -18.00 0.75 -15.47
C SER A 314 -17.03 0.33 -14.36
N LEU A 315 -17.48 -0.58 -13.50
CA LEU A 315 -16.68 -1.16 -12.44
C LEU A 315 -16.13 -2.53 -12.87
N TYR A 316 -14.86 -2.77 -12.59
CA TYR A 316 -14.15 -4.00 -12.86
C TYR A 316 -13.62 -4.55 -11.53
N PHE A 317 -14.14 -5.70 -11.15
CA PHE A 317 -13.81 -6.37 -9.91
C PHE A 317 -12.72 -7.41 -10.15
N ALA A 318 -11.61 -7.30 -9.41
CA ALA A 318 -10.47 -8.20 -9.52
C ALA A 318 -10.35 -9.19 -8.35
N GLY A 319 -11.23 -9.10 -7.35
CA GLY A 319 -11.15 -9.87 -6.12
C GLY A 319 -10.69 -9.01 -4.93
N TRP A 320 -11.30 -9.19 -3.76
CA TRP A 320 -10.84 -8.52 -2.54
C TRP A 320 -9.66 -9.24 -1.91
N GLY A 321 -8.68 -8.46 -1.50
CA GLY A 321 -7.73 -8.89 -0.50
C GLY A 321 -8.31 -8.87 0.92
N GLU A 322 -7.63 -9.53 1.84
CA GLU A 322 -8.02 -9.64 3.25
C GLU A 322 -8.29 -8.27 3.91
N GLY A 323 -9.47 -8.10 4.51
CA GLY A 323 -9.76 -7.06 5.52
C GLY A 323 -10.35 -5.72 5.06
N GLU A 324 -10.38 -5.40 3.76
CA GLU A 324 -11.01 -4.16 3.28
C GLU A 324 -12.41 -4.43 2.69
N THR A 325 -13.43 -3.74 3.22
CA THR A 325 -14.82 -3.83 2.73
C THR A 325 -15.25 -2.58 1.94
N VAL A 326 -14.34 -1.62 1.78
CA VAL A 326 -14.58 -0.29 1.23
C VAL A 326 -13.52 0.00 0.15
N ALA A 327 -13.95 0.29 -1.08
CA ALA A 327 -13.06 0.57 -2.20
C ALA A 327 -12.71 2.05 -2.20
N ARG A 328 -11.51 2.39 -1.71
CA ARG A 328 -11.03 3.78 -1.62
C ARG A 328 -10.26 4.13 -2.87
N MET A 329 -10.97 4.75 -3.79
CA MET A 329 -10.49 5.00 -5.14
C MET A 329 -9.46 6.13 -5.17
N LYS A 330 -8.39 5.89 -5.94
CA LYS A 330 -7.40 6.88 -6.39
C LYS A 330 -7.58 7.11 -7.88
N ALA A 331 -7.48 8.36 -8.32
CA ALA A 331 -7.54 8.69 -9.74
C ALA A 331 -6.16 8.54 -10.40
N LEU A 332 -6.13 7.94 -11.59
CA LEU A 332 -4.99 7.94 -12.50
C LEU A 332 -5.44 8.54 -13.83
N THR A 333 -4.69 9.51 -14.34
CA THR A 333 -4.99 10.13 -15.63
C THR A 333 -3.88 9.79 -16.62
N PHE A 334 -4.20 8.94 -17.60
CA PHE A 334 -3.36 8.66 -18.75
C PHE A 334 -3.39 9.84 -19.71
N ASN A 335 -2.34 9.99 -20.50
CA ASN A 335 -2.12 11.03 -21.51
C ASN A 335 -2.15 12.46 -20.93
N LYS A 336 -2.00 12.62 -19.62
CA LYS A 336 -1.84 13.94 -19.02
C LYS A 336 -0.56 14.58 -19.58
N SER A 337 -0.63 15.85 -19.97
CA SER A 337 0.53 16.59 -20.48
C SER A 337 1.74 16.50 -19.52
N GLY A 338 2.92 16.32 -20.08
CA GLY A 338 4.18 16.15 -19.34
C GLY A 338 4.42 14.74 -18.78
N THR A 339 3.56 13.76 -19.08
CA THR A 339 3.76 12.36 -18.67
C THR A 339 4.93 11.73 -19.44
N THR A 340 5.86 11.10 -18.72
CA THR A 340 7.05 10.45 -19.30
C THR A 340 6.97 8.93 -19.28
N GLY A 341 6.02 8.36 -18.54
CA GLY A 341 5.82 6.93 -18.43
C GLY A 341 4.85 6.56 -17.32
N TYR A 342 4.58 5.26 -17.18
CA TYR A 342 3.71 4.72 -16.15
C TYR A 342 4.43 3.61 -15.39
N SER A 343 4.15 3.46 -14.10
CA SER A 343 4.61 2.31 -13.33
C SER A 343 3.46 1.56 -12.69
N VAL A 344 3.60 0.25 -12.65
CA VAL A 344 2.71 -0.67 -11.93
C VAL A 344 3.46 -1.27 -10.76
N CYS A 345 2.91 -1.14 -9.56
CA CYS A 345 3.50 -1.59 -8.30
C CYS A 345 2.98 -2.97 -7.92
N TRP A 346 3.89 -3.80 -7.40
CA TRP A 346 3.65 -5.19 -7.03
C TRP A 346 4.13 -5.47 -5.60
N ALA A 347 3.29 -6.14 -4.82
CA ALA A 347 3.64 -6.69 -3.50
C ALA A 347 3.57 -8.22 -3.59
N GLY A 348 4.72 -8.86 -3.79
CA GLY A 348 4.76 -10.24 -4.25
C GLY A 348 4.06 -10.35 -5.60
N ASP A 349 3.06 -11.23 -5.69
CA ASP A 349 2.35 -11.55 -6.92
C ASP A 349 1.08 -10.70 -7.15
N GLU A 350 0.86 -9.68 -6.32
CA GLU A 350 -0.34 -8.83 -6.36
C GLU A 350 -0.05 -7.43 -6.91
N MET A 351 -0.89 -6.96 -7.83
CA MET A 351 -0.86 -5.56 -8.29
C MET A 351 -1.46 -4.67 -7.20
N VAL A 352 -0.68 -3.78 -6.59
CA VAL A 352 -1.12 -3.00 -5.42
C VAL A 352 -1.30 -1.50 -5.69
N SER A 353 -0.69 -0.98 -6.75
CA SER A 353 -0.79 0.44 -7.10
C SER A 353 -0.40 0.72 -8.55
N LEU A 354 -0.85 1.88 -9.05
CA LEU A 354 -0.53 2.41 -10.38
C LEU A 354 -0.05 3.85 -10.26
N HIS A 355 0.87 4.25 -11.12
CA HIS A 355 1.46 5.57 -11.08
C HIS A 355 1.78 6.13 -12.47
N ALA A 356 1.60 7.43 -12.66
CA ALA A 356 2.02 8.17 -13.84
C ALA A 356 3.18 9.09 -13.49
N HIS A 357 4.30 8.93 -14.19
CA HIS A 357 5.50 9.74 -14.01
C HIS A 357 5.38 11.02 -14.82
N GLN A 358 5.75 12.15 -14.21
CA GLN A 358 5.75 13.45 -14.88
C GLN A 358 7.15 14.05 -14.87
N ASN A 359 7.48 14.81 -15.92
CA ASN A 359 8.73 15.54 -16.01
C ASN A 359 8.69 16.75 -15.06
N THR A 360 8.98 16.52 -13.78
CA THR A 360 9.08 17.56 -12.75
C THR A 360 10.55 17.72 -12.39
N GLN A 361 11.05 18.96 -12.46
CA GLN A 361 12.43 19.30 -12.09
C GLN A 361 12.70 19.17 -10.57
N ASP A 362 11.66 18.87 -9.77
CA ASP A 362 11.76 18.67 -8.33
C ASP A 362 12.06 17.20 -7.99
N SER A 363 13.33 16.91 -7.74
CA SER A 363 13.78 15.60 -7.24
C SER A 363 13.05 15.16 -5.97
N ASP A 364 12.63 16.11 -5.12
CA ASP A 364 11.91 15.83 -3.87
C ASP A 364 10.50 15.24 -4.09
N THR A 365 9.84 15.59 -5.21
CA THR A 365 8.54 15.00 -5.55
C THR A 365 8.70 13.54 -5.94
N GLN A 366 9.69 13.16 -6.78
CA GLN A 366 9.97 11.76 -7.11
C GLN A 366 10.28 10.89 -5.88
N TYR A 367 11.00 11.41 -4.87
CA TYR A 367 11.24 10.69 -3.61
C TYR A 367 9.97 10.53 -2.76
N SER A 368 9.04 11.48 -2.81
CA SER A 368 7.75 11.40 -2.11
C SER A 368 6.78 10.39 -2.76
N LEU A 369 6.90 10.17 -4.07
CA LEU A 369 6.01 9.33 -4.89
C LEU A 369 6.15 7.82 -4.63
N TRP A 370 7.35 7.33 -4.32
CA TRP A 370 7.57 5.93 -3.89
C TRP A 370 7.01 5.62 -2.49
N ASN A 371 6.55 6.66 -1.78
CA ASN A 371 5.91 6.55 -0.45
C ASN A 371 4.37 6.60 -0.51
N GLU A 372 3.76 6.74 -1.69
CA GLU A 372 2.30 6.80 -1.86
C GLU A 372 1.60 5.45 -2.03
N ALA A 373 2.34 4.35 -2.21
CA ALA A 373 1.76 3.00 -2.09
C ALA A 373 1.25 2.82 -0.65
N PRO A 374 0.10 2.16 -0.41
CA PRO A 374 -0.43 1.96 0.93
C PRO A 374 0.65 1.25 1.75
N PRO A 375 1.29 1.95 2.71
CA PRO A 375 2.31 1.32 3.49
C PRO A 375 1.58 0.52 4.56
N SER A 376 1.64 -0.81 4.48
CA SER A 376 1.69 -1.51 5.75
C SER A 376 3.00 -1.05 6.41
N GLU A 377 2.94 -0.56 7.64
CA GLU A 377 4.14 -0.22 8.44
C GLU A 377 5.05 -1.45 8.73
N TYR A 378 4.78 -2.56 8.07
CA TYR A 378 5.31 -3.89 8.31
C TYR A 378 5.99 -4.48 7.07
N GLU A 379 5.65 -4.03 5.86
CA GLU A 379 6.44 -4.33 4.68
C GLU A 379 7.48 -3.22 4.49
N ASP A 380 8.73 -3.58 4.75
CA ASP A 380 9.87 -2.75 4.33
C ASP A 380 9.66 -2.38 2.86
N ARG A 381 9.66 -1.07 2.58
CA ARG A 381 9.46 -0.46 1.24
C ARG A 381 10.37 -1.07 0.19
N SER A 382 11.45 -1.71 0.64
CA SER A 382 12.39 -2.46 -0.18
C SER A 382 11.76 -3.69 -0.87
N HIS A 383 10.64 -4.20 -0.39
CA HIS A 383 10.00 -5.39 -0.95
C HIS A 383 9.11 -5.10 -2.17
N LEU A 384 8.60 -3.87 -2.33
CA LEU A 384 7.74 -3.51 -3.45
C LEU A 384 8.52 -3.46 -4.78
N LYS A 385 7.99 -4.15 -5.80
CA LYS A 385 8.55 -4.15 -7.16
C LYS A 385 7.73 -3.26 -8.07
N TRP A 386 8.38 -2.67 -9.05
CA TRP A 386 7.75 -1.75 -9.98
C TRP A 386 8.11 -2.11 -11.41
N ALA A 387 7.10 -2.30 -12.25
CA ALA A 387 7.27 -2.39 -13.69
C ALA A 387 7.08 -0.99 -14.27
N TYR A 388 8.17 -0.33 -14.68
CA TYR A 388 8.13 0.98 -15.34
C TYR A 388 8.04 0.82 -16.85
N HIS A 389 7.20 1.63 -17.48
CA HIS A 389 6.94 1.65 -18.91
C HIS A 389 7.05 3.09 -19.43
N PRO A 390 8.17 3.45 -20.08
CA PRO A 390 8.37 4.78 -20.63
C PRO A 390 7.42 5.03 -21.81
N VAL A 391 6.98 6.28 -21.93
CA VAL A 391 6.18 6.79 -23.05
C VAL A 391 6.97 7.87 -23.77
N GLU A 392 7.08 7.75 -25.08
CA GLU A 392 7.86 8.67 -25.90
C GLU A 392 7.15 10.02 -26.08
N GLN A 393 7.91 11.05 -26.42
CA GLN A 393 7.31 12.33 -26.79
C GLN A 393 6.37 12.18 -27.99
N GLY A 394 5.17 12.74 -27.88
CA GLY A 394 4.10 12.63 -28.88
C GLY A 394 3.43 11.26 -28.95
N GLU A 395 3.85 10.30 -28.11
CA GLU A 395 3.15 9.03 -27.96
C GLU A 395 2.12 9.14 -26.83
N TYR A 396 0.92 8.63 -27.10
CA TYR A 396 -0.16 8.53 -26.13
C TYR A 396 -0.73 7.10 -26.09
N ILE A 397 -1.34 6.75 -24.96
CA ILE A 397 -2.08 5.50 -24.75
C ILE A 397 -3.43 5.61 -25.46
N GLN A 398 -3.66 4.76 -26.45
CA GLN A 398 -4.92 4.68 -27.19
C GLN A 398 -5.91 3.73 -26.54
N GLN A 399 -5.43 2.62 -25.97
CA GLN A 399 -6.31 1.59 -25.40
C GLN A 399 -5.76 1.10 -24.08
N ILE A 400 -6.67 0.88 -23.13
CA ILE A 400 -6.39 0.31 -21.82
C ILE A 400 -7.18 -0.99 -21.69
N TRP A 401 -6.48 -2.07 -21.40
CA TRP A 401 -7.01 -3.40 -21.27
C TRP A 401 -6.71 -3.94 -19.87
N ILE A 402 -7.63 -4.76 -19.35
CA ILE A 402 -7.45 -5.49 -18.10
C ILE A 402 -7.68 -6.98 -18.33
N ARG A 403 -6.91 -7.82 -17.66
CA ARG A 403 -7.10 -9.27 -17.57
C ARG A 403 -7.23 -9.65 -16.10
N GLY A 404 -7.88 -10.77 -15.79
CA GLY A 404 -8.03 -11.24 -14.40
C GLY A 404 -9.06 -10.44 -13.60
N SER A 405 -10.02 -9.81 -14.27
CA SER A 405 -11.10 -9.05 -13.65
C SER A 405 -12.41 -9.25 -14.40
N GLU A 406 -13.53 -9.01 -13.73
CA GLU A 406 -14.87 -9.11 -14.31
C GLU A 406 -15.61 -7.78 -14.19
N MET A 407 -16.41 -7.47 -15.20
CA MET A 407 -17.31 -6.32 -15.11
C MET A 407 -18.34 -6.59 -14.01
N TYR A 408 -18.43 -5.66 -13.08
CA TYR A 408 -19.21 -5.81 -11.86
C TYR A 408 -20.52 -5.04 -11.94
N ASP A 409 -21.61 -5.74 -11.59
CA ASP A 409 -22.96 -5.22 -11.58
C ASP A 409 -23.23 -4.48 -10.26
N THR A 410 -23.30 -3.15 -10.33
CA THR A 410 -23.57 -2.26 -9.19
C THR A 410 -24.93 -2.48 -8.54
N THR A 411 -25.86 -3.19 -9.18
CA THR A 411 -27.17 -3.50 -8.59
C THR A 411 -27.10 -4.65 -7.58
N LYS A 412 -26.01 -5.40 -7.58
CA LYS A 412 -25.74 -6.47 -6.62
C LYS A 412 -24.82 -5.93 -5.52
N PRO A 413 -24.81 -6.49 -4.30
CA PRO A 413 -23.74 -6.21 -3.36
C PRO A 413 -22.40 -6.59 -3.98
N LEU A 414 -21.29 -5.97 -3.54
CA LEU A 414 -19.97 -6.46 -3.92
C LEU A 414 -19.93 -7.93 -3.53
N PRO A 415 -19.35 -8.82 -4.35
CA PRO A 415 -19.20 -10.22 -3.97
C PRO A 415 -18.43 -10.26 -2.64
N THR A 416 -19.15 -10.51 -1.56
CA THR A 416 -18.58 -10.87 -0.27
C THR A 416 -18.31 -12.36 -0.31
N GLU A 417 -17.20 -12.79 0.29
CA GLU A 417 -16.94 -14.17 0.69
C GLU A 417 -17.51 -15.28 -0.21
N GLY A 418 -16.74 -15.69 -1.23
CA GLY A 418 -16.94 -16.98 -1.90
C GLY A 418 -18.08 -17.08 -2.91
N GLU A 419 -18.88 -16.03 -3.13
CA GLU A 419 -19.86 -16.01 -4.22
C GLU A 419 -19.17 -15.70 -5.57
N GLY A 420 -18.92 -16.74 -6.38
CA GLY A 420 -18.47 -16.55 -7.78
C GLY A 420 -17.51 -17.59 -8.35
N GLY A 421 -17.14 -18.66 -7.63
CA GLY A 421 -16.22 -19.69 -8.13
C GLY A 421 -14.75 -19.23 -8.26
N LEU A 422 -14.50 -17.94 -8.13
CA LEU A 422 -13.22 -17.37 -7.73
C LEU A 422 -13.03 -17.60 -6.22
N GLY A 423 -12.73 -18.83 -5.81
CA GLY A 423 -12.20 -19.14 -4.48
C GLY A 423 -11.03 -18.22 -4.12
N PHE A 424 -11.35 -17.17 -3.38
CA PHE A 424 -10.47 -16.35 -2.56
C PHE A 424 -10.87 -16.63 -1.12
N HIS A 425 -9.91 -17.00 -0.30
CA HIS A 425 -10.16 -17.24 1.11
C HIS A 425 -10.08 -15.92 1.85
N LEU A 426 -11.12 -15.58 2.61
CA LEU A 426 -11.06 -14.43 3.50
C LEU A 426 -10.43 -14.78 4.84
N SER A 427 -9.67 -13.82 5.34
CA SER A 427 -9.70 -13.47 6.74
C SER A 427 -10.81 -12.45 6.96
N THR A 428 -11.73 -12.76 7.87
CA THR A 428 -12.48 -11.72 8.59
C THR A 428 -11.51 -10.96 9.52
N PRO A 429 -11.93 -9.88 10.21
CA PRO A 429 -11.12 -9.24 11.23
C PRO A 429 -10.53 -10.19 12.32
N TRP A 430 -10.99 -11.45 12.41
CA TRP A 430 -10.66 -12.35 13.52
C TRP A 430 -10.25 -13.81 13.17
N GLY A 431 -9.89 -14.16 11.92
CA GLY A 431 -9.23 -15.45 11.61
C GLY A 431 -9.42 -16.05 10.21
N LEU A 432 -8.59 -17.06 9.88
CA LEU A 432 -8.17 -17.48 8.51
C LEU A 432 -8.24 -19.00 8.25
N GLN A 433 -8.55 -19.42 7.00
CA GLN A 433 -7.83 -20.51 6.31
C GLN A 433 -7.93 -20.51 4.75
N THR A 434 -6.82 -20.09 4.11
CA THR A 434 -6.05 -20.59 2.92
C THR A 434 -6.65 -20.95 1.55
N TYR A 435 -6.43 -20.05 0.58
CA TYR A 435 -5.75 -20.24 -0.73
C TYR A 435 -5.67 -18.85 -1.39
N LYS A 436 -4.50 -18.18 -1.28
CA LYS A 436 -4.22 -16.97 -2.06
C LYS A 436 -3.81 -17.44 -3.45
N ARG A 437 -4.64 -17.19 -4.46
CA ARG A 437 -4.20 -17.37 -5.84
C ARG A 437 -3.15 -16.30 -6.14
N PRO A 438 -2.10 -16.61 -6.90
CA PRO A 438 -1.34 -15.57 -7.56
C PRO A 438 -2.29 -14.80 -8.50
N SER A 439 -2.24 -13.48 -8.48
CA SER A 439 -3.16 -12.67 -9.25
C SER A 439 -2.88 -12.80 -10.73
N ASP A 440 -3.87 -13.27 -11.49
CA ASP A 440 -3.83 -13.25 -12.96
C ASP A 440 -4.05 -11.82 -13.51
N ILE A 441 -4.20 -10.82 -12.62
CA ILE A 441 -4.40 -9.43 -12.99
C ILE A 441 -3.23 -8.92 -13.84
N ALA A 442 -3.57 -8.34 -14.97
CA ALA A 442 -2.61 -7.68 -15.82
C ALA A 442 -3.25 -6.47 -16.48
N LEU A 443 -2.46 -5.42 -16.65
CA LEU A 443 -2.83 -4.26 -17.46
C LEU A 443 -2.12 -4.32 -18.79
N GLY A 444 -2.88 -4.02 -19.84
CA GLY A 444 -2.40 -3.95 -21.20
C GLY A 444 -2.62 -2.55 -21.75
N PHE A 445 -1.60 -1.97 -22.37
CA PHE A 445 -1.69 -0.67 -23.02
C PHE A 445 -1.35 -0.80 -24.49
N VAL A 446 -2.20 -0.27 -25.36
CA VAL A 446 -1.89 -0.07 -26.78
C VAL A 446 -1.63 1.43 -26.98
N THR A 447 -0.50 1.74 -27.59
CA THR A 447 -0.07 3.11 -27.83
C THR A 447 -0.35 3.53 -29.27
N SER A 448 -0.40 4.84 -29.50
CA SER A 448 -0.50 5.46 -30.83
C SER A 448 0.63 5.12 -31.80
N LYS A 449 1.77 4.64 -31.28
CA LYS A 449 2.88 4.13 -32.09
C LYS A 449 2.79 2.62 -32.36
N GLY A 450 1.67 1.98 -32.02
CA GLY A 450 1.44 0.55 -32.22
C GLY A 450 2.20 -0.34 -31.23
N ARG A 451 2.81 0.22 -30.18
CA ARG A 451 3.42 -0.60 -29.11
C ARG A 451 2.33 -1.20 -28.23
N THR A 452 2.52 -2.48 -27.90
CA THR A 452 1.75 -3.19 -26.88
C THR A 452 2.63 -3.34 -25.64
N ILE A 453 2.14 -2.83 -24.52
CA ILE A 453 2.81 -2.88 -23.22
C ILE A 453 1.94 -3.71 -22.29
N VAL A 454 2.52 -4.72 -21.63
CA VAL A 454 1.81 -5.53 -20.65
C VAL A 454 2.53 -5.45 -19.31
N ALA A 455 1.77 -5.15 -18.26
CA ALA A 455 2.21 -5.12 -16.88
C ALA A 455 1.41 -6.15 -16.08
N GLY A 456 2.00 -7.29 -15.81
CA GLY A 456 1.42 -8.34 -14.97
C GLY A 456 1.86 -9.75 -15.35
N SER A 457 1.22 -10.71 -14.70
CA SER A 457 1.49 -12.14 -14.86
C SER A 457 1.36 -12.58 -16.32
N PHE A 458 2.18 -13.54 -16.76
CA PHE A 458 2.06 -14.13 -18.08
C PHE A 458 1.01 -15.27 -18.03
N PRO A 459 0.01 -15.34 -18.95
CA PRO A 459 -1.20 -16.14 -18.73
C PRO A 459 -1.02 -17.66 -18.73
N ASP A 460 0.11 -18.18 -19.23
CA ASP A 460 0.31 -19.63 -19.43
C ASP A 460 1.14 -20.32 -18.33
N HIS A 461 1.51 -19.59 -17.28
CA HIS A 461 2.31 -20.16 -16.18
C HIS A 461 1.60 -21.25 -15.35
N HIS A 462 0.27 -21.32 -15.40
CA HIS A 462 -0.55 -22.28 -14.63
C HIS A 462 -1.22 -23.38 -15.49
N GLY A 463 -0.90 -23.49 -16.79
CA GLY A 463 -1.45 -24.50 -17.71
C GLY A 463 -2.87 -24.25 -18.24
N GLU A 464 -3.24 -24.94 -19.33
CA GLU A 464 -4.47 -24.72 -20.13
C GLU A 464 -5.74 -25.42 -19.58
N HIS A 465 -5.61 -26.41 -18.68
CA HIS A 465 -6.74 -27.27 -18.24
C HIS A 465 -7.31 -26.92 -16.85
N THR A 466 -7.12 -25.68 -16.40
CA THR A 466 -7.73 -25.24 -15.13
C THR A 466 -9.12 -24.68 -15.38
N SER A 467 -10.03 -24.83 -14.41
CA SER A 467 -11.39 -24.26 -14.44
C SER A 467 -11.43 -22.72 -14.53
N PHE A 468 -10.27 -22.06 -14.52
CA PHE A 468 -10.07 -20.61 -14.46
C PHE A 468 -9.70 -19.96 -15.80
N SER A 469 -9.63 -20.71 -16.90
CA SER A 469 -9.41 -20.20 -18.26
C SER A 469 -10.37 -19.08 -18.66
N LYS A 470 -11.57 -19.03 -18.05
CA LYS A 470 -12.58 -17.98 -18.27
C LYS A 470 -12.13 -16.57 -17.86
N HIS A 471 -11.21 -16.43 -16.91
CA HIS A 471 -10.76 -15.12 -16.39
C HIS A 471 -9.44 -14.62 -17.03
N ARG A 472 -8.89 -15.38 -18.00
CA ARG A 472 -7.70 -14.99 -18.77
C ARG A 472 -8.01 -14.14 -20.01
N GLY A 473 -9.27 -13.77 -20.22
CA GLY A 473 -9.68 -12.88 -21.30
C GLY A 473 -9.30 -11.43 -21.02
N TRP A 474 -8.82 -10.72 -22.05
CA TRP A 474 -8.61 -9.28 -22.00
C TRP A 474 -9.94 -8.55 -22.18
N LEU A 475 -10.25 -7.63 -21.27
CA LEU A 475 -11.38 -6.71 -21.33
C LEU A 475 -10.86 -5.32 -21.69
N LEU A 476 -11.45 -4.70 -22.71
CA LEU A 476 -11.18 -3.30 -23.01
C LEU A 476 -11.88 -2.43 -21.95
N VAL A 477 -11.10 -1.56 -21.31
CA VAL A 477 -11.54 -0.73 -20.17
C VAL A 477 -11.72 0.73 -20.58
N ALA A 478 -10.83 1.24 -21.44
CA ALA A 478 -10.95 2.57 -22.01
C ALA A 478 -10.28 2.63 -23.37
N ARG A 479 -10.75 3.55 -24.22
CA ARG A 479 -10.13 3.86 -25.51
C ARG A 479 -10.24 5.34 -25.84
N THR A 480 -9.29 5.83 -26.62
CA THR A 480 -9.30 7.16 -27.22
C THR A 480 -8.65 7.10 -28.60
N ASP A 481 -9.13 7.92 -29.52
CA ASP A 481 -8.53 8.09 -30.85
C ASP A 481 -7.54 9.27 -30.87
N THR A 482 -7.64 10.19 -29.91
CA THR A 482 -6.83 11.41 -29.75
C THR A 482 -5.89 11.28 -28.55
N ASP A 483 -4.97 12.24 -28.38
CA ASP A 483 -4.12 12.33 -27.18
C ASP A 483 -4.86 12.86 -25.93
N ASP A 484 -6.20 12.86 -25.96
CA ASP A 484 -7.03 13.31 -24.87
C ASP A 484 -6.77 12.50 -23.58
N PRO A 485 -6.78 13.15 -22.40
CA PRO A 485 -6.57 12.46 -21.14
C PRO A 485 -7.65 11.43 -20.84
N ILE A 486 -7.24 10.21 -20.46
CA ILE A 486 -8.15 9.17 -19.98
C ILE A 486 -8.01 9.06 -18.47
N ARG A 487 -9.09 9.33 -17.72
CA ARG A 487 -9.11 9.12 -16.28
C ARG A 487 -9.71 7.76 -15.95
N ILE A 488 -8.97 6.96 -15.18
CA ILE A 488 -9.49 5.79 -14.49
C ILE A 488 -9.35 5.96 -12.99
N PHE A 489 -10.00 5.10 -12.24
CA PHE A 489 -9.92 5.02 -10.80
C PHE A 489 -9.58 3.60 -10.38
N PHE A 490 -8.81 3.46 -9.31
CA PHE A 490 -8.47 2.15 -8.76
C PHE A 490 -8.34 2.26 -7.25
N SER A 491 -8.66 1.21 -6.51
CA SER A 491 -8.46 1.18 -5.05
C SER A 491 -7.08 0.60 -4.74
N PRO A 492 -6.09 1.38 -4.27
CA PRO A 492 -4.82 0.82 -3.82
C PRO A 492 -5.05 -0.08 -2.59
N SER A 493 -4.38 -1.23 -2.53
CA SER A 493 -4.47 -2.15 -1.39
C SER A 493 -3.18 -2.96 -1.27
N THR A 494 -2.78 -3.31 -0.04
CA THR A 494 -1.62 -4.16 0.21
C THR A 494 -1.81 -5.62 -0.23
N HIS A 495 -3.02 -5.97 -0.70
CA HIS A 495 -3.41 -7.33 -1.00
C HIS A 495 -3.90 -7.52 -2.45
N GLY A 496 -3.62 -6.56 -3.32
CA GLY A 496 -4.14 -6.54 -4.68
C GLY A 496 -5.25 -5.51 -4.85
N ILE A 497 -5.25 -4.80 -5.97
CA ILE A 497 -6.27 -3.80 -6.30
C ILE A 497 -7.62 -4.51 -6.44
N PRO A 498 -8.61 -4.24 -5.56
CA PRO A 498 -9.85 -4.99 -5.56
C PRO A 498 -10.86 -4.48 -6.60
N LEU A 499 -10.79 -3.19 -6.92
CA LEU A 499 -11.75 -2.51 -7.78
C LEU A 499 -11.04 -1.49 -8.67
N ILE A 500 -11.38 -1.51 -9.95
CA ILE A 500 -11.02 -0.51 -10.95
C ILE A 500 -12.31 0.07 -11.52
N ALA A 501 -12.40 1.39 -11.67
CA ALA A 501 -13.50 2.05 -12.35
C ALA A 501 -12.97 2.84 -13.55
N ALA A 502 -13.67 2.78 -14.67
CA ALA A 502 -13.33 3.52 -15.87
C ALA A 502 -14.59 4.00 -16.60
N PRO A 503 -14.48 5.01 -17.48
CA PRO A 503 -15.61 5.46 -18.28
C PRO A 503 -16.24 4.31 -19.07
N ALA A 504 -17.56 4.20 -19.03
CA ALA A 504 -18.28 3.14 -19.71
C ALA A 504 -18.04 3.20 -21.22
N ILE A 505 -17.70 2.05 -21.80
CA ILE A 505 -17.56 1.93 -23.25
C ILE A 505 -18.93 1.61 -23.85
N PRO A 506 -19.35 2.26 -24.95
CA PRO A 506 -20.62 1.95 -25.61
C PRO A 506 -20.73 0.46 -25.98
N ALA A 507 -21.88 -0.14 -25.66
CA ALA A 507 -22.19 -1.54 -25.96
C ALA A 507 -21.97 -1.83 -27.47
N GLY A 508 -21.20 -2.88 -27.78
CA GLY A 508 -20.83 -3.24 -29.16
C GLY A 508 -19.43 -2.79 -29.59
N SER A 509 -18.72 -1.98 -28.80
CA SER A 509 -17.33 -1.57 -29.07
C SER A 509 -16.29 -2.66 -28.76
N ARG A 510 -16.63 -3.94 -28.96
CA ARG A 510 -15.67 -5.04 -28.79
C ARG A 510 -14.64 -4.96 -29.91
N ILE A 511 -13.38 -4.71 -29.54
CA ILE A 511 -12.27 -4.83 -30.48
C ILE A 511 -11.92 -6.31 -30.58
N THR A 512 -11.97 -6.83 -31.80
CA THR A 512 -11.55 -8.19 -32.17
C THR A 512 -10.46 -8.09 -33.23
N PRO A 513 -9.31 -8.78 -33.06
CA PRO A 513 -8.97 -9.64 -31.93
C PRO A 513 -8.64 -8.84 -30.65
N PRO A 514 -8.80 -9.45 -29.45
CA PRO A 514 -8.36 -8.86 -28.20
C PRO A 514 -6.83 -8.71 -28.16
N LEU A 515 -6.33 -7.97 -27.16
CA LEU A 515 -4.90 -7.87 -26.90
C LEU A 515 -4.27 -9.27 -26.78
N VAL A 516 -3.11 -9.49 -27.39
CA VAL A 516 -2.38 -10.76 -27.30
C VAL A 516 -1.02 -10.50 -26.68
N GLN A 517 -0.66 -11.31 -25.69
CA GLN A 517 0.65 -11.31 -25.05
C GLN A 517 1.43 -12.52 -25.57
N ILE A 518 2.29 -12.29 -26.58
CA ILE A 518 3.10 -13.35 -27.20
C ILE A 518 4.57 -13.17 -26.78
N PRO A 519 5.21 -14.19 -26.20
CA PRO A 519 6.64 -14.17 -25.94
C PRO A 519 7.41 -14.50 -27.22
N LEU A 520 8.63 -14.00 -27.35
CA LEU A 520 9.49 -14.29 -28.50
C LEU A 520 10.17 -15.67 -28.38
N SER A 521 10.37 -16.16 -27.15
CA SER A 521 10.85 -17.52 -26.88
C SER A 521 9.89 -18.35 -26.04
N THR A 522 10.22 -19.63 -25.88
CA THR A 522 9.50 -20.54 -24.99
C THR A 522 9.58 -20.03 -23.55
N MET A 523 8.41 -19.94 -22.89
CA MET A 523 8.32 -19.53 -21.49
C MET A 523 9.26 -20.37 -20.60
N PRO A 524 10.05 -19.76 -19.71
CA PRO A 524 10.91 -20.51 -18.81
C PRO A 524 10.08 -21.32 -17.80
N ARG A 525 10.61 -22.48 -17.39
CA ARG A 525 10.00 -23.26 -16.31
C ARG A 525 10.33 -22.62 -14.96
N PHE A 526 9.39 -21.82 -14.45
CA PHE A 526 9.38 -21.39 -13.06
C PHE A 526 8.56 -22.35 -12.18
N ASN A 527 8.68 -22.21 -10.87
CA ASN A 527 7.78 -22.89 -9.94
C ASN A 527 6.34 -22.41 -10.23
N PRO A 528 5.39 -23.33 -10.51
CA PRO A 528 4.02 -22.99 -10.90
C PRO A 528 3.21 -22.32 -9.78
N LEU A 529 3.77 -22.17 -8.58
CA LEU A 529 3.15 -21.48 -7.46
C LEU A 529 3.36 -19.96 -7.46
N HIS A 530 4.20 -19.41 -8.35
CA HIS A 530 4.52 -17.98 -8.41
C HIS A 530 4.14 -17.36 -9.75
N THR A 531 3.78 -16.07 -9.76
CA THR A 531 3.59 -15.34 -11.01
C THR A 531 4.93 -15.05 -11.69
N VAL A 532 4.89 -15.04 -13.02
CA VAL A 532 6.03 -14.68 -13.86
C VAL A 532 5.64 -13.52 -14.75
N HIS A 533 6.44 -12.48 -14.73
CA HIS A 533 6.27 -11.28 -15.52
C HIS A 533 7.19 -11.33 -16.72
N TYR A 534 6.71 -10.82 -17.84
CA TYR A 534 7.40 -10.82 -19.12
C TYR A 534 7.58 -9.39 -19.64
N SER A 535 8.78 -9.10 -20.11
CA SER A 535 9.10 -7.86 -20.81
C SER A 535 10.19 -8.12 -21.83
N SER A 536 10.23 -7.32 -22.90
CA SER A 536 11.28 -7.40 -23.90
C SER A 536 11.59 -6.02 -24.48
N ALA A 537 12.83 -5.86 -24.96
CA ALA A 537 13.30 -4.62 -25.56
C ALA A 537 14.41 -4.88 -26.58
N SER A 538 14.46 -4.05 -27.63
CA SER A 538 15.51 -4.17 -28.65
C SER A 538 16.88 -3.78 -28.09
N LEU A 539 17.92 -4.48 -28.53
CA LEU A 539 19.31 -4.11 -28.25
C LEU A 539 19.93 -3.27 -29.37
N THR A 540 19.20 -3.05 -30.46
CA THR A 540 19.64 -2.26 -31.61
C THR A 540 19.62 -0.77 -31.27
N ASN A 541 20.66 -0.03 -31.66
CA ASN A 541 20.80 1.42 -31.45
C ASN A 541 20.76 1.89 -29.98
N VAL A 542 21.10 1.01 -29.04
CA VAL A 542 21.23 1.38 -27.62
C VAL A 542 22.51 2.20 -27.42
N VAL A 543 22.38 3.38 -26.81
CA VAL A 543 23.50 4.30 -26.51
C VAL A 543 23.92 4.27 -25.05
N SER A 544 23.00 3.90 -24.15
CA SER A 544 23.27 3.73 -22.74
C SER A 544 22.28 2.77 -22.06
N VAL A 545 22.75 2.12 -21.00
CA VAL A 545 21.97 1.20 -20.17
C VAL A 545 22.00 1.67 -18.73
N ILE A 546 20.83 1.80 -18.10
CA ILE A 546 20.70 2.10 -16.67
C ILE A 546 20.30 0.82 -15.96
N VAL A 547 21.12 0.40 -15.00
CA VAL A 547 20.88 -0.81 -14.21
C VAL A 547 20.06 -0.46 -12.98
N CYS A 548 19.00 -1.23 -12.70
CA CYS A 548 18.26 -1.14 -11.45
C CYS A 548 18.68 -2.30 -10.55
N ARG A 549 19.38 -2.00 -9.44
CA ARG A 549 19.81 -3.02 -8.48
C ARG A 549 19.00 -2.92 -7.21
N SER A 550 18.50 -4.07 -6.74
CA SER A 550 17.70 -4.08 -5.52
C SER A 550 18.49 -3.53 -4.32
N LYS A 551 17.81 -2.77 -3.48
CA LYS A 551 18.31 -2.34 -2.17
C LYS A 551 17.64 -3.09 -1.01
N SER A 552 16.85 -4.11 -1.33
CA SER A 552 16.12 -4.95 -0.36
C SER A 552 17.00 -6.02 0.24
N GLU A 553 16.93 -6.17 1.57
CA GLU A 553 17.58 -7.28 2.26
C GLU A 553 17.07 -8.65 1.78
N LYS A 554 15.80 -8.74 1.35
CA LYS A 554 15.23 -10.00 0.81
C LYS A 554 15.81 -10.41 -0.54
N ASP A 555 16.33 -9.44 -1.30
CA ASP A 555 16.97 -9.71 -2.59
C ASP A 555 18.50 -9.68 -2.49
N THR A 556 19.04 -9.61 -1.26
CA THR A 556 20.46 -9.79 -1.01
C THR A 556 20.77 -11.29 -1.02
N ALA A 557 21.56 -11.70 -2.00
CA ALA A 557 22.10 -13.04 -2.08
C ALA A 557 23.51 -13.10 -1.47
N VAL A 558 23.92 -14.31 -1.07
CA VAL A 558 25.21 -14.54 -0.41
C VAL A 558 26.02 -15.51 -1.25
N ILE A 559 27.28 -15.18 -1.53
CA ILE A 559 28.30 -16.10 -2.01
C ILE A 559 29.04 -16.61 -0.78
N ARG A 560 29.22 -17.92 -0.69
CA ARG A 560 29.97 -18.56 0.38
C ARG A 560 31.16 -19.28 -0.23
N ASN A 561 32.35 -18.80 0.07
CA ASN A 561 33.60 -19.43 -0.35
C ASN A 561 34.30 -19.96 0.89
N PHE A 562 34.67 -21.24 0.88
CA PHE A 562 35.47 -21.80 1.96
C PHE A 562 36.93 -21.42 1.74
N ASP A 563 37.47 -20.58 2.62
CA ASP A 563 38.88 -20.24 2.66
C ASP A 563 39.65 -21.43 3.24
N LEU A 564 40.35 -22.15 2.36
CA LEU A 564 41.13 -23.33 2.75
C LEU A 564 42.31 -22.98 3.67
N GLU A 565 42.89 -21.79 3.52
CA GLU A 565 44.07 -21.36 4.29
C GLU A 565 43.68 -20.99 5.72
N ASN A 566 42.60 -20.21 5.86
CA ASN A 566 42.13 -19.74 7.16
C ASN A 566 41.08 -20.66 7.80
N ARG A 567 40.68 -21.74 7.10
CA ARG A 567 39.63 -22.70 7.50
C ARG A 567 38.33 -22.00 7.92
N CYS A 568 37.98 -20.92 7.24
CA CYS A 568 36.79 -20.13 7.53
C CYS A 568 35.88 -20.00 6.31
N MET A 569 34.60 -19.76 6.54
CA MET A 569 33.66 -19.43 5.48
C MET A 569 33.67 -17.92 5.25
N ASN A 570 34.08 -17.50 4.06
CA ASN A 570 33.99 -16.12 3.61
C ASN A 570 32.64 -15.91 2.93
N GLU A 571 31.84 -15.02 3.51
CA GLU A 571 30.53 -14.66 2.96
C GLU A 571 30.59 -13.30 2.27
N THR A 572 30.33 -13.26 0.97
CA THR A 572 30.21 -12.01 0.21
C THR A 572 28.75 -11.79 -0.15
N LYS A 573 28.18 -10.67 0.32
CA LYS A 573 26.79 -10.29 0.04
C LYS A 573 26.72 -9.44 -1.22
N TYR A 574 25.71 -9.68 -2.05
CA TYR A 574 25.42 -8.88 -3.24
C TYR A 574 23.92 -8.77 -3.44
N ASN A 575 23.47 -7.72 -4.11
CA ASN A 575 22.06 -7.52 -4.42
C ASN A 575 21.75 -7.90 -5.87
N LYS A 576 20.62 -8.59 -6.08
CA LYS A 576 20.11 -8.96 -7.40
C LYS A 576 19.86 -7.72 -8.28
N VAL A 577 20.12 -7.85 -9.58
CA VAL A 577 19.69 -6.87 -10.59
C VAL A 577 18.21 -7.11 -10.87
N ALA A 578 17.40 -6.08 -10.67
CA ALA A 578 15.94 -6.16 -10.77
C ALA A 578 15.44 -5.95 -12.21
N GLY A 579 16.12 -5.10 -12.98
CA GLY A 579 15.72 -4.72 -14.33
C GLY A 579 16.63 -3.65 -14.93
N LEU A 580 16.31 -3.19 -16.13
CA LEU A 580 17.12 -2.27 -16.93
C LEU A 580 16.24 -1.22 -17.62
N ILE A 581 16.77 0.00 -17.78
CA ILE A 581 16.33 0.95 -18.81
C ILE A 581 17.36 0.98 -19.93
N LEU A 582 16.91 0.79 -21.17
CA LEU A 582 17.68 0.97 -22.38
C LEU A 582 17.36 2.34 -22.98
N GLN A 583 18.38 3.15 -23.24
CA GLN A 583 18.25 4.44 -23.90
C GLN A 583 18.75 4.30 -25.34
N TYR A 584 17.94 4.75 -26.29
CA TYR A 584 18.24 4.63 -27.72
C TYR A 584 18.78 5.93 -28.31
N ALA A 585 19.50 5.84 -29.42
CA ALA A 585 20.03 6.99 -30.14
C ALA A 585 18.95 7.99 -30.60
N SER A 586 17.70 7.53 -30.77
CA SER A 586 16.53 8.37 -31.06
C SER A 586 16.08 9.24 -29.87
N GLY A 587 16.64 9.03 -28.67
CA GLY A 587 16.17 9.62 -27.42
C GLY A 587 15.00 8.86 -26.77
N SER A 588 14.47 7.81 -27.41
CA SER A 588 13.45 6.97 -26.79
C SER A 588 14.05 6.03 -25.75
N GLN A 589 13.17 5.43 -24.93
CA GLN A 589 13.56 4.50 -23.87
C GLN A 589 12.70 3.24 -23.90
N ALA A 590 13.28 2.13 -23.46
CA ALA A 590 12.56 0.90 -23.13
C ALA A 590 12.99 0.39 -21.77
N SER A 591 12.13 -0.38 -21.13
CA SER A 591 12.35 -0.92 -19.78
C SER A 591 12.06 -2.41 -19.80
N VAL A 592 12.93 -3.19 -19.13
CA VAL A 592 12.76 -4.63 -18.92
C VAL A 592 12.95 -4.98 -17.45
N GLY A 593 12.20 -5.97 -16.97
CA GLY A 593 12.21 -6.38 -15.57
C GLY A 593 11.55 -5.37 -14.63
N CYS A 594 12.01 -5.35 -13.38
CA CYS A 594 11.60 -4.40 -12.36
C CYS A 594 12.51 -3.18 -12.36
N PHE A 595 11.94 -1.99 -12.51
CA PHE A 595 12.68 -0.73 -12.50
C PHE A 595 12.12 0.26 -11.49
N ARG A 596 13.03 0.74 -10.63
CA ARG A 596 12.80 1.75 -9.59
C ARG A 596 13.86 2.83 -9.73
N PHE A 597 13.45 4.08 -9.79
CA PHE A 597 14.39 5.19 -9.98
C PHE A 597 15.32 5.38 -8.77
N ASP A 598 14.83 5.12 -7.55
CA ASP A 598 15.65 5.15 -6.32
C ASP A 598 16.68 4.00 -6.24
N TRP A 599 16.57 3.00 -7.11
CA TRP A 599 17.46 1.84 -7.24
C TRP A 599 18.37 1.92 -8.47
N SER A 600 18.31 3.02 -9.21
CA SER A 600 19.10 3.21 -10.42
C SER A 600 20.58 3.41 -10.10
N GLU A 601 21.42 2.74 -10.87
CA GLU A 601 22.86 2.96 -10.95
C GLU A 601 23.19 4.04 -12.00
N PRO A 602 24.40 4.62 -11.98
CA PRO A 602 24.84 5.52 -13.04
C PRO A 602 24.72 4.88 -14.45
N PRO A 603 24.31 5.64 -15.48
CA PRO A 603 24.18 5.11 -16.83
C PRO A 603 25.50 4.55 -17.37
N LEU A 604 25.45 3.37 -17.95
CA LEU A 604 26.55 2.71 -18.65
C LEU A 604 26.49 3.08 -20.14
N GLY A 605 27.41 3.92 -20.61
CA GLY A 605 27.50 4.28 -22.03
C GLY A 605 28.01 3.11 -22.88
N THR A 606 27.37 2.83 -24.02
CA THR A 606 27.75 1.68 -24.86
C THR A 606 29.08 1.90 -25.57
N GLY A 607 29.42 3.14 -25.95
CA GLY A 607 30.72 3.48 -26.55
C GLY A 607 31.10 2.54 -27.71
N ASN A 608 32.32 1.98 -27.65
CA ASN A 608 32.81 0.97 -28.61
C ASN A 608 32.59 -0.48 -28.13
N SER A 609 31.64 -0.71 -27.22
CA SER A 609 31.35 -2.05 -26.70
C SER A 609 30.77 -2.97 -27.78
N ARG A 610 31.11 -4.26 -27.69
CA ARG A 610 30.59 -5.31 -28.58
C ARG A 610 29.17 -5.76 -28.20
N GLY A 611 28.78 -5.59 -26.94
CA GLY A 611 27.49 -6.04 -26.43
C GLY A 611 27.25 -5.74 -24.95
N LEU A 612 26.08 -6.14 -24.47
CA LEU A 612 25.71 -6.16 -23.06
C LEU A 612 26.20 -7.46 -22.43
N PHE A 613 27.03 -7.37 -21.40
CA PHE A 613 27.49 -8.52 -20.63
C PHE A 613 26.59 -8.73 -19.42
N VAL A 614 26.02 -9.92 -19.29
CA VAL A 614 25.11 -10.26 -18.20
C VAL A 614 25.63 -11.45 -17.41
N GLY A 615 25.97 -11.20 -16.15
CA GLY A 615 26.40 -12.19 -15.18
C GLY A 615 25.19 -12.80 -14.49
N THR A 616 25.01 -14.10 -14.68
CA THR A 616 23.91 -14.87 -14.07
C THR A 616 24.45 -15.90 -13.10
N ARG A 617 23.75 -16.13 -11.99
CA ARG A 617 24.06 -17.25 -11.09
C ARG A 617 23.18 -18.44 -11.46
N SER A 618 23.81 -19.54 -11.84
CA SER A 618 23.08 -20.74 -12.24
C SER A 618 22.47 -21.43 -11.01
N GLY A 619 21.16 -21.73 -11.07
CA GLY A 619 20.43 -22.41 -10.00
C GLY A 619 20.74 -23.90 -9.86
N LYS A 620 22.01 -24.31 -10.02
CA LYS A 620 22.44 -25.72 -9.98
C LYS A 620 22.20 -26.39 -8.63
N ILE A 621 22.00 -25.60 -7.57
CA ILE A 621 21.47 -26.06 -6.29
C ILE A 621 19.96 -25.84 -6.36
N LEU A 622 19.16 -26.91 -6.28
CA LEU A 622 17.68 -26.94 -6.34
C LEU A 622 16.96 -25.91 -5.42
N GLN A 623 17.68 -25.26 -4.49
CA GLN A 623 17.16 -24.30 -3.53
C GLN A 623 17.35 -22.82 -3.92
N ILE A 624 18.10 -22.48 -4.98
CA ILE A 624 18.31 -21.08 -5.42
C ILE A 624 17.95 -20.93 -6.90
N PRO A 625 16.83 -20.30 -7.25
CA PRO A 625 16.46 -20.06 -8.65
C PRO A 625 17.45 -19.11 -9.36
N PRO A 626 17.57 -19.19 -10.70
CA PRO A 626 18.47 -18.33 -11.46
C PRO A 626 18.07 -16.86 -11.33
N HIS A 627 19.06 -15.97 -11.33
CA HIS A 627 18.84 -14.53 -11.32
C HIS A 627 20.03 -13.80 -11.95
N VAL A 628 19.79 -12.55 -12.35
CA VAL A 628 20.85 -11.66 -12.85
C VAL A 628 21.56 -11.03 -11.65
N ALA A 629 22.87 -11.24 -11.56
CA ALA A 629 23.71 -10.76 -10.47
C ALA A 629 24.51 -9.51 -10.88
N ALA A 630 24.94 -9.44 -12.14
CA ALA A 630 25.75 -8.35 -12.65
C ALA A 630 25.39 -8.02 -14.10
N VAL A 631 25.53 -6.75 -14.46
CA VAL A 631 25.34 -6.25 -15.82
C VAL A 631 26.45 -5.25 -16.10
N GLY A 632 27.05 -5.33 -17.28
CA GLY A 632 28.12 -4.44 -17.71
C GLY A 632 28.15 -4.27 -19.22
N VAL A 633 28.85 -3.23 -19.68
CA VAL A 633 29.11 -2.98 -21.12
C VAL A 633 30.56 -3.28 -21.50
N LYS A 634 31.36 -3.77 -20.54
CA LYS A 634 32.73 -4.24 -20.76
C LYS A 634 32.79 -5.73 -20.41
N PRO A 635 33.69 -6.49 -21.06
CA PRO A 635 33.97 -7.86 -20.64
C PRO A 635 34.31 -7.91 -19.14
N PRO A 636 33.85 -8.93 -18.41
CA PRO A 636 34.19 -9.09 -17.00
C PRO A 636 35.68 -9.36 -16.80
N GLU A 637 36.26 -8.86 -15.71
CA GLU A 637 37.69 -9.06 -15.40
C GLU A 637 37.97 -10.48 -14.87
N SER A 638 36.98 -11.16 -14.30
CA SER A 638 37.06 -12.54 -13.81
C SER A 638 35.79 -13.34 -14.12
N GLU A 639 35.94 -14.60 -14.51
CA GLU A 639 34.82 -15.53 -14.76
C GLU A 639 34.37 -16.31 -13.51
N ASP A 640 35.14 -16.24 -12.41
CA ASP A 640 34.98 -17.17 -11.28
C ASP A 640 33.69 -16.98 -10.48
N GLU A 641 33.11 -15.77 -10.47
CA GLU A 641 31.95 -15.45 -9.63
C GLU A 641 30.59 -15.73 -10.32
N TRP A 642 30.50 -15.56 -11.64
CA TRP A 642 29.23 -15.54 -12.37
C TRP A 642 29.32 -16.28 -13.71
N THR A 643 28.20 -16.87 -14.14
CA THR A 643 28.07 -17.36 -15.52
C THR A 643 27.71 -16.18 -16.42
N TRP A 644 28.71 -15.64 -17.11
CA TRP A 644 28.59 -14.50 -18.01
C TRP A 644 28.06 -14.88 -19.39
N ARG A 645 27.23 -14.02 -19.96
CA ARG A 645 26.74 -14.09 -21.34
C ARG A 645 26.94 -12.73 -22.01
N GLU A 646 27.52 -12.74 -23.21
CA GLU A 646 27.59 -11.56 -24.08
C GLU A 646 26.33 -11.52 -24.96
N LEU A 647 25.59 -10.41 -24.89
CA LEU A 647 24.42 -10.15 -25.71
C LEU A 647 24.78 -9.04 -26.71
N PRO A 648 24.96 -9.34 -28.00
CA PRO A 648 25.30 -8.33 -29.01
C PRO A 648 24.29 -7.16 -29.04
N TRP A 649 24.72 -5.97 -29.44
CA TRP A 649 23.87 -4.78 -29.66
C TRP A 649 22.98 -4.89 -30.91
N LYS A 650 22.32 -6.04 -31.09
CA LYS A 650 21.38 -6.38 -32.15
C LYS A 650 20.38 -7.40 -31.60
N GLY A 651 19.23 -7.50 -32.23
CA GLY A 651 18.17 -8.41 -31.79
C GLY A 651 17.38 -7.87 -30.58
N THR A 652 16.79 -8.76 -29.81
CA THR A 652 15.88 -8.44 -28.71
C THR A 652 16.28 -9.16 -27.42
N LEU A 653 16.35 -8.41 -26.32
CA LEU A 653 16.46 -8.94 -24.97
C LEU A 653 15.07 -9.28 -24.44
N GLU A 654 14.87 -10.52 -24.01
CA GLU A 654 13.72 -10.92 -23.22
C GLU A 654 14.11 -11.06 -21.75
N TRP A 655 13.23 -10.59 -20.88
CA TRP A 655 13.41 -10.62 -19.43
C TRP A 655 12.16 -11.17 -18.76
N TRP A 656 12.33 -12.34 -18.15
CA TRP A 656 11.32 -13.00 -17.34
C TRP A 656 11.71 -12.88 -15.88
N PHE A 657 10.80 -12.47 -15.01
CA PHE A 657 11.10 -12.38 -13.59
C PHE A 657 9.89 -12.68 -12.69
N SER A 658 10.16 -13.17 -11.48
CA SER A 658 9.18 -13.19 -10.39
C SER A 658 9.25 -11.89 -9.60
N PRO A 659 8.13 -11.16 -9.41
CA PRO A 659 8.11 -9.97 -8.58
C PRO A 659 8.34 -10.29 -7.09
N GLN A 660 8.05 -11.51 -6.64
CA GLN A 660 8.25 -11.91 -5.25
C GLN A 660 9.73 -12.04 -4.87
N SER A 661 10.57 -12.58 -5.76
CA SER A 661 11.95 -12.97 -5.44
C SER A 661 13.03 -12.36 -6.34
N LEU A 662 12.64 -11.68 -7.42
CA LEU A 662 13.53 -11.25 -8.52
C LEU A 662 14.31 -12.40 -9.17
N ASP A 663 13.81 -13.62 -9.05
CA ASP A 663 14.33 -14.74 -9.81
C ASP A 663 14.05 -14.49 -11.28
N THR A 664 15.09 -14.58 -12.10
CA THR A 664 15.12 -14.02 -13.44
C THR A 664 15.67 -15.03 -14.43
N THR A 665 15.02 -15.12 -15.59
CA THR A 665 15.55 -15.78 -16.78
C THR A 665 15.61 -14.77 -17.93
N ILE A 666 16.74 -14.72 -18.62
CA ILE A 666 16.95 -13.87 -19.78
C ILE A 666 17.22 -14.70 -21.03
N ALA A 667 16.71 -14.23 -22.16
CA ALA A 667 16.99 -14.76 -23.49
C ALA A 667 17.37 -13.63 -24.44
N HIS A 668 18.17 -13.98 -25.45
CA HIS A 668 18.53 -13.08 -26.53
C HIS A 668 18.05 -13.69 -27.84
N ILE A 669 17.23 -12.95 -28.55
CA ILE A 669 16.61 -13.36 -29.81
C ILE A 669 17.29 -12.56 -30.91
N ALA A 670 18.03 -13.27 -31.78
CA ALA A 670 18.91 -12.69 -32.79
C ALA A 670 18.18 -11.88 -33.87
#